data_AF-A0A1Q5UAP9-F1
#
_entry.id   AF-A0A1Q5UAP9-F1
#
_cell.length_a   1.000
_cell.length_b   1.000
_cell.length_c   1.000
_cell.angle_alpha   90.00
_cell.angle_beta   90.00
_cell.angle_gamma   90.00
#
_symmetry.space_group_name_H-M   'P 1'
#
loop_
_entity.id
_entity.type
_entity.pdbx_description
1 polymer ?
#
loop_
_entity_poly.entity_id
_entity_poly.type
_entity_poly.pdbx_seq_one_letter_code
_entity_poly.pdbx_strand_id
1 'polypeptide(L)'
;MQNTIDIGWFDIGVREDSSLAVLDHGRLPNVVNQLPDPQNQYPSLCVFLGRQTKDHALQRLYNQNNIKRHVSKSMIQLRYDVASFESREPVLLADGDIMEGERFHPKLKLDAGMGQPVSWDNYSAGRLLQVLWSRLVFLFADVVCIFIDDTSNMRMVEEFLVNCMELGSASSLPRTLLPRLVVIYGTGATNKNLERSFDSVFYEYLQKNGYKDLSELFSKVSFIGLHKGGLSETANYLRIKAYITDEVTEISFLRQVHHARPNATHFQALFQSAFHHTLDNRNAFDVVKATRRDRPVCPSTESNLVHYLEIADRARLSSDKLAPSIASALFMDHYVLGMFVVATNPRDVFGSLYRKILIQAHGKVQETWSGLCPEEQTNLIERHFSEQFDLFSGGLINVADLRKQQLESQSGQLSCLRSNLICLFCLLHSAQHVLDCGHTFCDRCAQVYGEPVAGLEYQFTVTGCLYCLYRKPLIVDVLPPTMSPSILALDGGGVRGVIPLEYLLLVQEHLQPSTIHNVVDLAIGTSSGGLIALGLFAMLWDVAECSERFNTLANQIFRQRRRSILPPLLFHVSGYKSLLGELVKWIQWLLHDSCYDSQVFDAALKSAFGENRRLFGATRERLPGHRRSGLKVGVIATSISRDTSAFVIGNFNISEDSKDKYGKLYVTM
;
A
#
# COMPACT_ATOMS: atom_id res chain seq x y z
N MET A 1 21.45 40.83 11.65
CA MET A 1 21.48 39.54 12.38
C MET A 1 21.98 38.50 11.40
N GLN A 2 23.20 37.98 11.59
CA GLN A 2 23.74 36.90 10.74
C GLN A 2 23.07 35.59 11.19
N ASN A 3 22.22 35.01 10.35
CA ASN A 3 21.67 33.68 10.59
C ASN A 3 22.83 32.67 10.61
N THR A 4 23.26 32.26 11.81
CA THR A 4 24.11 31.09 11.99
C THR A 4 23.34 29.87 11.51
N ILE A 5 23.69 29.34 10.34
CA ILE A 5 23.12 28.09 9.83
C ILE A 5 23.49 26.99 10.83
N ASP A 6 22.49 26.44 11.51
CA ASP A 6 22.65 25.23 12.31
C ASP A 6 22.79 24.03 11.36
N ILE A 7 23.87 23.28 11.54
CA ILE A 7 24.28 22.15 10.71
C ILE A 7 24.18 20.82 11.47
N GLY A 8 23.77 20.84 12.74
CA GLY A 8 23.56 19.61 13.50
C GLY A 8 22.47 18.76 12.84
N TRP A 9 22.73 17.47 12.65
CA TRP A 9 21.75 16.55 12.07
C TRP A 9 21.28 15.54 13.10
N PHE A 10 22.19 14.73 13.65
CA PHE A 10 21.88 13.77 14.69
C PHE A 10 22.77 13.93 15.92
N ASP A 11 22.14 13.76 17.07
CA ASP A 11 22.78 13.59 18.36
C ASP A 11 22.21 12.39 19.10
N ILE A 12 23.01 11.83 20.01
CA ILE A 12 22.58 10.82 20.96
C ILE A 12 22.48 11.48 22.32
N GLY A 13 21.35 11.27 23.00
CA GLY A 13 21.12 11.75 24.35
C GLY A 13 20.58 10.65 25.27
N VAL A 14 20.51 10.97 26.56
CA VAL A 14 19.91 10.13 27.59
C VAL A 14 18.60 10.77 28.05
N ARG A 15 17.53 9.99 28.05
CA ARG A 15 16.21 10.41 28.57
C ARG A 15 16.15 10.28 30.09
N GLU A 16 15.11 10.83 30.69
CA GLU A 16 14.89 10.77 32.15
C GLU A 16 14.84 9.33 32.71
N ASP A 17 14.34 8.38 31.92
CA ASP A 17 14.29 6.94 32.24
C ASP A 17 15.64 6.22 32.05
N SER A 18 16.72 6.97 31.80
CA SER A 18 18.07 6.46 31.49
C SER A 18 18.18 5.67 30.18
N SER A 19 17.15 5.67 29.34
CA SER A 19 17.22 5.10 28.00
C SER A 19 17.99 6.02 27.03
N LEU A 20 18.68 5.41 26.07
CA LEU A 20 19.29 6.14 24.97
C LEU A 20 18.23 6.53 23.94
N ALA A 21 18.34 7.75 23.43
CA ALA A 21 17.50 8.23 22.35
C ALA A 21 18.31 9.05 21.33
N VAL A 22 17.81 9.06 20.10
CA VAL A 22 18.41 9.82 19.00
C VAL A 22 17.62 11.09 18.79
N LEU A 23 18.30 12.23 18.86
CA LEU A 23 17.76 13.54 18.55
C LEU A 23 18.02 13.86 17.08
N ASP A 24 16.95 13.96 16.29
CA ASP A 24 16.98 14.53 14.94
C ASP A 24 16.70 16.04 15.03
N HIS A 25 17.65 16.85 14.57
CA HIS A 25 17.52 18.31 14.55
C HIS A 25 16.68 18.83 13.36
N GLY A 26 16.11 17.94 12.54
CA GLY A 26 15.28 18.30 11.38
C GLY A 26 16.08 18.91 10.23
N ARG A 27 17.40 18.68 10.20
CA ARG A 27 18.31 19.34 9.27
C ARG A 27 18.08 18.93 7.82
N LEU A 28 17.83 17.64 7.55
CA LEU A 28 17.55 17.16 6.19
C LEU A 28 16.27 17.81 5.60
N PRO A 29 15.11 17.78 6.28
CA PRO A 29 13.94 18.53 5.83
C PRO A 29 14.21 20.03 5.59
N ASN A 30 14.98 20.67 6.47
CA ASN A 30 15.33 22.08 6.30
C ASN A 30 16.17 22.34 5.04
N VAL A 31 17.13 21.46 4.71
CA VAL A 31 17.93 21.56 3.50
C VAL A 31 17.07 21.30 2.25
N VAL A 32 16.21 20.29 2.28
CA VAL A 32 15.33 19.96 1.14
C VAL A 32 14.32 21.06 0.87
N ASN A 33 13.76 21.70 1.91
CA ASN A 33 12.86 22.86 1.75
C ASN A 33 13.54 24.12 1.21
N GLN A 34 14.87 24.20 1.27
CA GLN A 34 15.65 25.32 0.71
C GLN A 34 16.03 25.10 -0.76
N LEU A 35 15.89 23.88 -1.29
CA LEU A 35 16.18 23.58 -2.68
C LEU A 35 15.17 24.29 -3.61
N PRO A 36 15.62 24.83 -4.75
CA PRO A 36 14.74 25.57 -5.67
C PRO A 36 13.66 24.69 -6.33
N ASP A 37 13.97 23.42 -6.60
CA ASP A 37 13.04 22.47 -7.20
C ASP A 37 13.26 21.04 -6.64
N PRO A 38 12.80 20.76 -5.41
CA PRO A 38 13.06 19.49 -4.73
C PRO A 38 12.51 18.25 -5.48
N GLN A 39 11.54 18.43 -6.38
CA GLN A 39 10.94 17.34 -7.14
C GLN A 39 11.76 16.95 -8.37
N ASN A 40 12.55 17.87 -8.92
CA ASN A 40 13.40 17.66 -10.09
C ASN A 40 14.91 17.73 -9.78
N GLN A 41 15.29 17.82 -8.50
CA GLN A 41 16.67 17.73 -8.04
C GLN A 41 16.95 16.37 -7.38
N TYR A 42 18.07 15.75 -7.74
CA TYR A 42 18.46 14.39 -7.36
C TYR A 42 19.75 14.41 -6.53
N PRO A 43 19.64 14.61 -5.20
CA PRO A 43 20.81 14.83 -4.36
C PRO A 43 21.71 13.58 -4.28
N SER A 44 23.01 13.82 -4.21
CA SER A 44 24.01 12.81 -3.84
C SER A 44 24.54 13.09 -2.44
N LEU A 45 24.78 12.06 -1.63
CA LEU A 45 25.28 12.20 -0.27
C LEU A 45 26.74 11.73 -0.16
N CYS A 46 27.65 12.66 0.12
CA CYS A 46 29.04 12.37 0.47
C CYS A 46 29.22 12.40 1.98
N VAL A 47 29.78 11.33 2.55
CA VAL A 47 30.07 11.22 3.97
C VAL A 47 31.56 11.42 4.22
N PHE A 48 31.93 12.22 5.22
CA PHE A 48 33.33 12.47 5.59
C PHE A 48 33.54 12.16 7.07
N LEU A 49 34.38 11.15 7.36
CA LEU A 49 34.67 10.69 8.70
C LEU A 49 36.12 11.02 9.10
N GLY A 50 36.28 11.77 10.18
CA GLY A 50 37.58 12.20 10.73
C GLY A 50 37.48 13.48 11.56
N ARG A 51 38.64 14.05 11.88
CA ARG A 51 38.82 15.24 12.73
C ARG A 51 39.48 16.39 11.96
N GLN A 52 40.72 16.71 12.30
CA GLN A 52 41.39 17.94 11.87
C GLN A 52 41.79 17.90 10.39
N THR A 53 42.29 16.76 9.92
CA THR A 53 42.68 16.53 8.52
C THR A 53 41.45 16.55 7.62
N LYS A 54 40.35 15.91 8.05
CA LYS A 54 39.03 15.98 7.42
C LYS A 54 38.54 17.43 7.31
N ASP A 55 38.53 18.18 8.41
CA ASP A 55 38.07 19.57 8.42
C ASP A 55 38.92 20.48 7.51
N HIS A 56 40.24 20.26 7.50
CA HIS A 56 41.15 20.97 6.59
C HIS A 56 40.88 20.60 5.12
N ALA A 57 40.65 19.32 4.84
CA ALA A 57 40.31 18.85 3.49
C ALA A 57 38.98 19.47 3.03
N LEU A 58 37.91 19.39 3.82
CA LEU A 58 36.60 19.95 3.48
C LEU A 58 36.67 21.45 3.16
N GLN A 59 37.48 22.22 3.86
CA GLN A 59 37.70 23.65 3.57
C GLN A 59 38.29 23.90 2.18
N ARG A 60 39.16 23.00 1.71
CA ARG A 60 39.82 23.13 0.40
C ARG A 60 38.96 22.54 -0.72
N LEU A 61 38.28 21.42 -0.46
CA LEU A 61 37.38 20.76 -1.41
C LEU A 61 36.14 21.64 -1.69
N TYR A 62 35.58 22.27 -0.65
CA TYR A 62 34.36 23.09 -0.71
C TYR A 62 34.63 24.51 -0.21
N ASN A 63 35.50 25.22 -0.93
CA ASN A 63 35.97 26.57 -0.54
C ASN A 63 34.86 27.63 -0.43
N GLN A 64 33.73 27.45 -1.11
CA GLN A 64 32.57 28.36 -1.04
C GLN A 64 31.72 28.16 0.22
N ASN A 65 31.84 27.01 0.89
CA ASN A 65 30.98 26.63 2.01
C ASN A 65 31.35 27.24 3.37
N ASN A 66 32.47 27.97 3.47
CA ASN A 66 32.92 28.60 4.71
C ASN A 66 32.90 27.67 5.94
N ILE A 67 33.41 26.44 5.79
CA ILE A 67 33.27 25.33 6.76
C ILE A 67 33.54 25.71 8.23
N LYS A 68 34.52 26.61 8.50
CA LYS A 68 34.87 27.06 9.86
C LYS A 68 33.82 27.94 10.56
N ARG A 69 32.92 28.60 9.82
CA ARG A 69 31.93 29.54 10.38
C ARG A 69 30.67 28.85 10.92
N HIS A 70 30.43 27.61 10.50
CA HIS A 70 29.29 26.81 10.89
C HIS A 70 29.82 25.59 11.64
N VAL A 71 29.89 25.70 12.97
CA VAL A 71 30.35 24.63 13.85
C VAL A 71 29.18 24.21 14.72
N SER A 72 28.70 22.98 14.53
CA SER A 72 27.79 22.34 15.48
C SER A 72 28.57 21.42 16.41
N LYS A 73 28.04 21.20 17.61
CA LYS A 73 28.53 20.17 18.54
C LYS A 73 27.91 18.80 18.27
N SER A 74 27.03 18.70 17.27
CA SER A 74 26.36 17.45 16.94
C SER A 74 27.31 16.38 16.43
N MET A 75 27.00 15.13 16.77
CA MET A 75 27.81 13.96 16.38
C MET A 75 27.80 13.71 14.88
N ILE A 76 26.66 13.92 14.24
CA ILE A 76 26.50 13.86 12.79
C ILE A 76 26.02 15.23 12.31
N GLN A 77 26.72 15.80 11.34
CA GLN A 77 26.43 17.10 10.76
C GLN A 77 25.98 16.93 9.31
N LEU A 78 25.13 17.83 8.83
CA LEU A 78 24.67 17.83 7.44
C LEU A 78 24.72 19.23 6.83
N ARG A 79 25.46 19.32 5.72
CA ARG A 79 25.66 20.51 4.90
C ARG A 79 25.27 20.21 3.46
N TYR A 80 25.18 21.24 2.63
CA TYR A 80 25.07 21.10 1.18
C TYR A 80 26.21 21.89 0.54
N ASP A 81 26.73 21.43 -0.60
CA ASP A 81 27.69 22.17 -1.40
C ASP A 81 27.02 23.38 -2.06
N VAL A 82 27.53 24.58 -1.77
CA VAL A 82 26.94 25.84 -2.26
C VAL A 82 27.02 25.91 -3.78
N ALA A 83 28.07 25.33 -4.39
CA ALA A 83 28.28 25.39 -5.82
C ALA A 83 27.29 24.54 -6.63
N SER A 84 26.84 23.41 -6.07
CA SER A 84 25.91 22.48 -6.73
C SER A 84 24.45 22.62 -6.26
N PHE A 85 24.17 23.46 -5.25
CA PHE A 85 22.86 23.56 -4.61
C PHE A 85 21.70 23.89 -5.56
N GLU A 86 21.94 24.75 -6.55
CA GLU A 86 20.94 25.13 -7.57
C GLU A 86 20.93 24.18 -8.78
N SER A 87 21.86 23.22 -8.85
CA SER A 87 21.95 22.27 -9.96
C SER A 87 20.89 21.17 -9.85
N ARG A 88 20.70 20.39 -10.92
CA ARG A 88 19.85 19.18 -10.88
C ARG A 88 20.40 18.09 -9.96
N GLU A 89 21.66 18.14 -9.58
CA GLU A 89 22.35 17.09 -8.83
C GLU A 89 23.11 17.71 -7.64
N PRO A 90 22.38 18.27 -6.65
CA PRO A 90 23.02 18.92 -5.52
C PRO A 90 23.79 17.92 -4.66
N VAL A 91 25.00 18.28 -4.22
CA VAL A 91 25.79 17.42 -3.33
C VAL A 91 25.53 17.79 -1.87
N LEU A 92 25.07 16.82 -1.10
CA LEU A 92 24.95 16.88 0.35
C LEU A 92 26.20 16.33 1.00
N LEU A 93 26.64 16.96 2.09
CA LEU A 93 27.86 16.63 2.81
C LEU A 93 27.47 16.26 4.25
N ALA A 94 27.54 14.97 4.57
CA ALA A 94 27.46 14.52 5.96
C ALA A 94 28.87 14.41 6.53
N ASP A 95 29.09 14.92 7.73
CA ASP A 95 30.40 14.84 8.36
C ASP A 95 30.32 14.57 9.86
N GLY A 96 31.34 13.88 10.37
CA GLY A 96 31.47 13.51 11.77
C GLY A 96 32.78 12.76 12.03
N ASP A 97 32.87 12.08 13.17
CA ASP A 97 34.10 11.42 13.63
C ASP A 97 33.88 9.93 13.94
N ILE A 98 34.96 9.15 13.81
CA ILE A 98 35.02 7.75 14.22
C ILE A 98 35.34 7.76 15.72
N MET A 99 34.31 7.62 16.56
CA MET A 99 34.48 7.62 18.01
C MET A 99 35.22 6.37 18.49
N GLU A 100 36.10 6.52 19.49
CA GLU A 100 36.69 5.42 20.25
C GLU A 100 35.57 4.67 21.01
N GLY A 101 35.47 3.35 20.83
CA GLY A 101 34.39 2.51 21.37
C GLY A 101 34.22 2.58 22.90
N GLU A 102 33.09 2.04 23.39
CA GLU A 102 32.60 1.85 24.79
C GLU A 102 32.71 2.99 25.83
N ARG A 103 33.67 3.93 25.70
CA ARG A 103 33.93 5.03 26.64
C ARG A 103 33.14 6.30 26.33
N PHE A 104 32.31 6.27 25.28
CA PHE A 104 31.46 7.40 24.90
C PHE A 104 30.19 7.44 25.76
N HIS A 105 30.09 8.45 26.62
CA HIS A 105 28.89 8.77 27.38
C HIS A 105 28.21 10.02 26.80
N PRO A 106 26.92 9.95 26.43
CA PRO A 106 26.22 11.13 25.95
C PRO A 106 26.16 12.17 27.07
N LYS A 107 26.63 13.38 26.80
CA LYS A 107 26.49 14.52 27.73
C LYS A 107 25.14 15.20 27.63
N LEU A 108 24.37 14.90 26.57
CA LEU A 108 23.08 15.50 26.28
C LEU A 108 21.99 14.79 27.10
N LYS A 109 21.33 15.55 27.98
CA LYS A 109 20.10 15.13 28.64
C LYS A 109 18.91 15.61 27.81
N LEU A 110 17.98 14.72 27.52
CA LEU A 110 16.79 15.01 26.73
C LEU A 110 15.58 15.17 27.64
N ASP A 111 14.82 16.25 27.44
CA ASP A 111 13.58 16.51 28.14
C ASP A 111 12.50 15.48 27.78
N ALA A 112 11.45 15.39 28.61
CA ALA A 112 10.32 14.50 28.36
C ALA A 112 9.68 14.77 26.98
N GLY A 113 9.65 13.73 26.13
CA GLY A 113 9.12 13.79 24.76
C GLY A 113 10.13 14.22 23.69
N MET A 114 11.36 14.57 24.07
CA MET A 114 12.43 14.89 23.13
C MET A 114 13.25 13.65 22.76
N GLY A 115 13.62 13.55 21.48
CA GLY A 115 14.37 12.42 20.92
C GLY A 115 13.53 11.16 20.73
N GLN A 116 13.93 10.35 19.76
CA GLN A 116 13.27 9.09 19.44
C GLN A 116 13.95 7.95 20.20
N PRO A 117 13.20 7.17 21.01
CA PRO A 117 13.77 6.06 21.76
C PRO A 117 14.20 4.92 20.83
N VAL A 118 15.21 4.18 21.24
CA VAL A 118 15.65 2.95 20.57
C VAL A 118 14.88 1.78 21.15
N SER A 119 14.26 0.94 20.32
CA SER A 119 13.37 -0.15 20.78
C SER A 119 14.11 -1.38 21.29
N TRP A 120 15.41 -1.50 21.00
CA TRP A 120 16.22 -2.68 21.28
C TRP A 120 17.24 -2.45 22.41
N ASP A 121 17.42 -3.45 23.27
CA ASP A 121 18.11 -3.31 24.57
C ASP A 121 19.65 -3.24 24.52
N ASN A 122 20.20 -2.55 25.53
CA ASN A 122 21.59 -2.58 26.06
C ASN A 122 22.73 -2.25 25.10
N TYR A 123 22.79 -1.00 24.63
CA TYR A 123 23.91 -0.51 23.81
C TYR A 123 24.61 0.68 24.44
N SER A 124 25.92 0.77 24.24
CA SER A 124 26.66 2.00 24.48
C SER A 124 26.29 3.04 23.42
N ALA A 125 26.37 4.32 23.78
CA ALA A 125 26.09 5.40 22.83
C ALA A 125 27.07 5.38 21.63
N GLY A 126 28.30 4.87 21.81
CA GLY A 126 29.24 4.64 20.73
C GLY A 126 28.75 3.60 19.72
N ARG A 127 28.18 2.47 20.19
CA ARG A 127 27.61 1.47 19.28
C ARG A 127 26.34 1.97 18.60
N LEU A 128 25.51 2.77 19.28
CA LEU A 128 24.37 3.43 18.64
C LEU A 128 24.82 4.39 17.53
N LEU A 129 25.90 5.17 17.73
CA LEU A 129 26.46 6.01 16.67
C LEU A 129 26.96 5.19 15.48
N GLN A 130 27.58 4.03 15.72
CA GLN A 130 27.98 3.09 14.66
C GLN A 130 26.77 2.57 13.88
N VAL A 131 25.66 2.26 14.58
CA VAL A 131 24.39 1.89 13.93
C VAL A 131 23.87 3.02 13.06
N LEU A 132 23.89 4.27 13.53
CA LEU A 132 23.46 5.42 12.73
C LEU A 132 24.33 5.60 11.47
N TRP A 133 25.66 5.45 11.57
CA TRP A 133 26.51 5.51 10.39
C TRP A 133 26.24 4.35 9.43
N SER A 134 26.39 3.12 9.91
CA SER A 134 26.36 1.90 9.08
C SER A 134 24.97 1.58 8.53
N ARG A 135 23.93 1.71 9.35
CA ARG A 135 22.58 1.24 9.03
C ARG A 135 21.63 2.33 8.55
N LEU A 136 21.97 3.61 8.72
CA LEU A 136 21.14 4.72 8.30
C LEU A 136 21.87 5.66 7.31
N VAL A 137 22.99 6.26 7.68
CA VAL A 137 23.63 7.26 6.81
C VAL A 137 24.27 6.61 5.57
N PHE A 138 24.98 5.49 5.73
CA PHE A 138 25.60 4.77 4.61
C PHE A 138 24.57 4.18 3.65
N LEU A 139 23.36 3.88 4.12
CA LEU A 139 22.26 3.41 3.28
C LEU A 139 21.92 4.41 2.16
N PHE A 140 22.09 5.72 2.42
CA PHE A 140 21.82 6.79 1.46
C PHE A 140 23.09 7.42 0.87
N ALA A 141 24.27 7.09 1.40
CA ALA A 141 25.54 7.62 0.92
C ALA A 141 25.86 7.12 -0.49
N ASP A 142 26.43 7.98 -1.32
CA ASP A 142 27.04 7.64 -2.60
C ASP A 142 28.53 7.32 -2.41
N VAL A 143 29.22 8.19 -1.65
CA VAL A 143 30.64 8.05 -1.33
C VAL A 143 30.85 8.28 0.16
N VAL A 144 31.64 7.40 0.78
CA VAL A 144 32.10 7.52 2.16
C VAL A 144 33.61 7.72 2.15
N CYS A 145 34.07 8.84 2.69
CA CYS A 145 35.47 9.20 2.82
C CYS A 145 35.93 9.02 4.27
N ILE A 146 36.97 8.24 4.50
CA ILE A 146 37.58 8.04 5.83
C ILE A 146 39.00 8.60 5.85
N PHE A 147 39.29 9.51 6.76
CA PHE A 147 40.63 10.09 6.95
C PHE A 147 41.39 9.32 8.04
N ILE A 148 42.35 8.47 7.63
CA ILE A 148 43.14 7.63 8.56
C ILE A 148 44.08 8.47 9.41
N ASP A 149 44.65 9.56 8.87
CA ASP A 149 45.57 10.43 9.61
C ASP A 149 44.90 11.10 10.83
N ASP A 150 43.57 11.12 10.90
CA ASP A 150 42.82 11.66 12.03
C ASP A 150 42.58 10.64 13.15
N THR A 151 42.87 9.36 12.92
CA THR A 151 42.77 8.31 13.93
C THR A 151 44.14 8.11 14.60
N SER A 152 44.14 7.81 15.90
CA SER A 152 45.38 7.54 16.66
C SER A 152 46.16 6.33 16.13
N ASN A 153 45.47 5.37 15.49
CA ASN A 153 46.06 4.29 14.73
C ASN A 153 45.11 3.81 13.60
N MET A 154 45.66 3.07 12.65
CA MET A 154 44.91 2.45 11.55
C MET A 154 43.90 1.39 12.02
N ARG A 155 44.21 0.69 13.13
CA ARG A 155 43.33 -0.35 13.68
C ARG A 155 41.96 0.17 14.08
N MET A 156 41.83 1.42 14.52
CA MET A 156 40.51 1.97 14.86
C MET A 156 39.57 2.05 13.65
N VAL A 157 40.12 2.35 12.47
CA VAL A 157 39.32 2.35 11.23
C VAL A 157 38.94 0.92 10.85
N GLU A 158 39.88 -0.02 10.97
CA GLU A 158 39.63 -1.44 10.70
C GLU A 158 38.58 -2.01 11.67
N GLU A 159 38.69 -1.74 12.97
CA GLU A 159 37.71 -2.11 14.00
C GLU A 159 36.34 -1.48 13.75
N PHE A 160 36.29 -0.19 13.37
CA PHE A 160 35.04 0.46 12.99
C PHE A 160 34.37 -0.25 11.81
N LEU A 161 35.14 -0.62 10.78
CA LEU A 161 34.61 -1.31 9.61
C LEU A 161 34.18 -2.75 9.92
N VAL A 162 34.96 -3.50 10.73
CA VAL A 162 34.55 -4.83 11.24
C VAL A 162 33.24 -4.72 12.01
N ASN A 163 33.13 -3.74 12.91
CA ASN A 163 31.91 -3.47 13.66
C ASN A 163 30.71 -3.16 12.75
N CYS A 164 30.93 -2.42 11.67
CA CYS A 164 29.89 -2.18 10.67
C CYS A 164 29.51 -3.47 9.91
N MET A 165 30.47 -4.35 9.62
CA MET A 165 30.20 -5.64 8.95
C MET A 165 29.41 -6.58 9.85
N GLU A 166 29.70 -6.61 11.16
CA GLU A 166 28.93 -7.38 12.14
C GLU A 166 27.45 -6.95 12.24
N LEU A 167 27.17 -5.67 11.98
CA LEU A 167 25.81 -5.14 11.93
C LEU A 167 25.04 -5.62 10.69
N GLY A 168 25.73 -6.23 9.72
CA GLY A 168 25.18 -6.75 8.47
C GLY A 168 24.68 -5.66 7.50
N SER A 169 24.24 -6.08 6.32
CA SER A 169 23.73 -5.14 5.31
C SER A 169 22.55 -4.31 5.85
N ALA A 170 22.62 -3.01 5.60
CA ALA A 170 21.55 -2.06 5.89
C ALA A 170 20.45 -2.06 4.83
N SER A 171 20.76 -2.52 3.61
CA SER A 171 19.91 -2.39 2.43
C SER A 171 19.47 -3.76 1.90
N SER A 172 18.24 -3.82 1.39
CA SER A 172 17.79 -4.94 0.55
C SER A 172 18.24 -4.82 -0.93
N LEU A 173 18.86 -3.71 -1.32
CA LEU A 173 19.30 -3.46 -2.70
C LEU A 173 20.52 -4.31 -3.09
N PRO A 174 20.75 -4.54 -4.41
CA PRO A 174 21.93 -5.21 -4.91
C PRO A 174 23.24 -4.56 -4.43
N ARG A 175 24.27 -5.40 -4.20
CA ARG A 175 25.60 -4.96 -3.71
C ARG A 175 26.26 -3.91 -4.61
N THR A 176 25.94 -3.90 -5.90
CA THR A 176 26.45 -2.92 -6.88
C THR A 176 25.97 -1.49 -6.64
N LEU A 177 24.89 -1.30 -5.86
CA LEU A 177 24.30 0.00 -5.54
C LEU A 177 24.73 0.54 -4.17
N LEU A 178 25.50 -0.24 -3.41
CA LEU A 178 26.07 0.17 -2.13
C LEU A 178 27.05 1.35 -2.32
N PRO A 179 27.25 2.17 -1.28
CA PRO A 179 28.19 3.30 -1.33
C PRO A 179 29.60 2.87 -1.74
N ARG A 180 30.39 3.83 -2.21
CA ARG A 180 31.82 3.63 -2.48
C ARG A 180 32.66 4.16 -1.34
N LEU A 181 33.65 3.39 -0.90
CA LEU A 181 34.57 3.78 0.17
C LEU A 181 35.85 4.37 -0.41
N VAL A 182 36.20 5.57 0.02
CA VAL A 182 37.46 6.24 -0.29
C VAL A 182 38.25 6.45 1.00
N VAL A 183 39.33 5.70 1.14
CA VAL A 183 40.23 5.78 2.28
C VAL A 183 41.35 6.77 1.97
N ILE A 184 41.46 7.82 2.77
CA ILE A 184 42.41 8.92 2.58
C ILE A 184 43.48 8.84 3.68
N TYR A 185 44.75 8.80 3.28
CA TYR A 185 45.89 8.69 4.21
C TYR A 185 47.03 9.60 3.77
N GLY A 186 47.89 10.03 4.70
CA GLY A 186 49.07 10.83 4.43
C GLY A 186 50.23 9.97 3.94
N THR A 187 50.81 10.29 2.78
CA THR A 187 52.09 9.70 2.40
C THR A 187 53.23 10.50 3.03
N GLY A 188 53.89 9.89 4.02
CA GLY A 188 55.21 10.33 4.46
C GLY A 188 56.23 10.21 3.31
N ALA A 189 57.37 10.90 3.41
CA ALA A 189 58.39 11.01 2.35
C ALA A 189 59.14 9.70 2.01
N THR A 190 58.55 8.53 2.19
CA THR A 190 59.21 7.23 1.99
C THR A 190 58.43 6.32 1.04
N ASN A 191 59.01 6.16 -0.15
CA ASN A 191 58.88 5.07 -1.13
C ASN A 191 57.48 4.67 -1.64
N LYS A 192 57.27 4.87 -2.95
CA LYS A 192 56.18 4.34 -3.78
C LYS A 192 55.96 2.81 -3.68
N ASN A 193 56.90 2.06 -3.13
CA ASN A 193 56.77 0.63 -2.87
C ASN A 193 55.85 0.30 -1.67
N LEU A 194 55.51 1.28 -0.82
CA LEU A 194 54.58 1.08 0.32
C LEU A 194 53.10 1.15 -0.06
N GLU A 195 52.71 1.80 -1.18
CA GLU A 195 51.28 1.90 -1.55
C GLU A 195 50.65 0.52 -1.80
N ARG A 196 51.38 -0.39 -2.47
CA ARG A 196 50.94 -1.80 -2.65
C ARG A 196 50.97 -2.62 -1.36
N SER A 197 51.68 -2.16 -0.33
CA SER A 197 51.75 -2.80 0.99
C SER A 197 50.63 -2.33 1.91
N PHE A 198 50.06 -1.13 1.69
CA PHE A 198 49.03 -0.57 2.55
C PHE A 198 47.71 -1.33 2.42
N ASP A 199 47.28 -1.59 1.17
CA ASP A 199 46.06 -2.36 0.88
C ASP A 199 46.13 -3.75 1.53
N SER A 200 47.27 -4.45 1.39
CA SER A 200 47.44 -5.79 1.97
C SER A 200 47.40 -5.78 3.50
N VAL A 201 47.98 -4.76 4.14
CA VAL A 201 47.95 -4.62 5.61
C VAL A 201 46.52 -4.32 6.08
N PHE A 202 45.79 -3.45 5.39
CA PHE A 202 44.41 -3.10 5.73
C PHE A 202 43.47 -4.30 5.70
N TYR A 203 43.61 -5.18 4.69
CA TYR A 203 42.79 -6.38 4.60
C TYR A 203 43.22 -7.50 5.56
N GLU A 204 44.45 -7.48 6.10
CA GLU A 204 44.92 -8.51 7.03
C GLU A 204 44.09 -8.56 8.31
N TYR A 205 43.70 -7.40 8.86
CA TYR A 205 42.85 -7.32 10.05
C TYR A 205 41.42 -7.80 9.77
N LEU A 206 40.85 -7.43 8.62
CA LEU A 206 39.52 -7.88 8.19
C LEU A 206 39.47 -9.42 8.08
N GLN A 207 40.51 -10.00 7.46
CA GLN A 207 40.64 -11.45 7.29
C GLN A 207 40.80 -12.18 8.62
N LYS A 208 41.55 -11.61 9.57
CA LYS A 208 41.67 -12.17 10.94
C LYS A 208 40.33 -12.23 11.67
N ASN A 209 39.40 -11.33 11.36
CA ASN A 209 38.05 -11.31 11.93
C ASN A 209 37.01 -12.07 11.07
N GLY A 210 37.47 -12.86 10.09
CA GLY A 210 36.61 -13.73 9.28
C GLY A 210 35.98 -13.07 8.05
N TYR A 211 36.33 -11.81 7.73
CA TYR A 211 35.79 -11.09 6.57
C TYR A 211 36.78 -11.11 5.40
N LYS A 212 36.31 -11.56 4.22
CA LYS A 212 37.14 -11.61 3.00
C LYS A 212 37.36 -10.22 2.39
N ASP A 213 36.31 -9.40 2.39
CA ASP A 213 36.28 -8.05 1.85
C ASP A 213 35.18 -7.23 2.54
N LEU A 214 34.95 -6.00 2.06
CA LEU A 214 33.91 -5.08 2.54
C LEU A 214 32.69 -5.04 1.60
N SER A 215 32.48 -6.07 0.76
CA SER A 215 31.44 -6.08 -0.30
C SER A 215 30.01 -6.08 0.23
N GLU A 216 29.81 -6.30 1.54
CA GLU A 216 28.49 -6.21 2.18
C GLU A 216 28.13 -4.77 2.57
N LEU A 217 29.11 -3.87 2.67
CA LEU A 217 28.90 -2.46 3.01
C LEU A 217 29.17 -1.52 1.84
N PHE A 218 30.11 -1.87 0.96
CA PHE A 218 30.58 -1.00 -0.11
C PHE A 218 30.68 -1.74 -1.43
N SER A 219 30.29 -1.08 -2.52
CA SER A 219 30.39 -1.62 -3.88
C SER A 219 31.81 -1.56 -4.42
N LYS A 220 32.61 -0.59 -3.95
CA LYS A 220 34.00 -0.36 -4.34
C LYS A 220 34.76 0.27 -3.18
N VAL A 221 36.02 -0.14 -3.00
CA VAL A 221 36.96 0.44 -2.02
C VAL A 221 38.16 0.99 -2.76
N SER A 222 38.62 2.19 -2.39
CA SER A 222 39.73 2.86 -3.05
C SER A 222 40.58 3.65 -2.05
N PHE A 223 41.88 3.70 -2.29
CA PHE A 223 42.88 4.27 -1.37
C PHE A 223 43.59 5.45 -2.03
N ILE A 224 43.65 6.60 -1.35
CA ILE A 224 44.25 7.84 -1.88
C ILE A 224 45.24 8.44 -0.88
N GLY A 225 46.50 8.55 -1.33
CA GLY A 225 47.58 9.18 -0.59
C GLY A 225 47.66 10.70 -0.76
N LEU A 226 47.67 11.45 0.35
CA LEU A 226 47.99 12.88 0.45
C LEU A 226 49.51 13.07 0.39
N HIS A 227 50.02 13.50 -0.77
CA HIS A 227 51.46 13.64 -1.03
C HIS A 227 52.06 14.92 -0.43
N LYS A 228 52.80 14.80 0.69
CA LYS A 228 53.38 15.96 1.39
C LYS A 228 54.63 16.59 0.71
N GLY A 229 55.14 16.03 -0.40
CA GLY A 229 56.46 16.44 -0.94
C GLY A 229 56.60 16.63 -2.45
N GLY A 230 55.54 16.54 -3.26
CA GLY A 230 55.66 16.59 -4.74
C GLY A 230 54.65 17.46 -5.49
N LEU A 231 53.56 17.88 -4.87
CA LEU A 231 52.53 18.74 -5.44
C LEU A 231 52.23 19.88 -4.46
N SER A 232 51.73 21.02 -4.96
CA SER A 232 51.20 22.04 -4.05
C SER A 232 50.01 21.46 -3.26
N GLU A 233 49.81 21.91 -2.03
CA GLU A 233 48.66 21.46 -1.21
C GLU A 233 47.35 21.59 -1.98
N THR A 234 47.16 22.71 -2.68
CA THR A 234 45.98 22.96 -3.51
C THR A 234 45.82 21.91 -4.61
N ALA A 235 46.90 21.53 -5.31
CA ALA A 235 46.85 20.51 -6.35
C ALA A 235 46.49 19.12 -5.78
N ASN A 236 46.98 18.76 -4.59
CA ASN A 236 46.61 17.52 -3.92
C ASN A 236 45.11 17.46 -3.58
N TYR A 237 44.56 18.53 -3.00
CA TYR A 237 43.13 18.57 -2.66
C TYR A 237 42.24 18.64 -3.90
N LEU A 238 42.65 19.33 -4.97
CA LEU A 238 41.92 19.31 -6.24
C LEU A 238 41.87 17.91 -6.85
N ARG A 239 42.96 17.15 -6.78
CA ARG A 239 42.99 15.74 -7.22
C ARG A 239 42.01 14.88 -6.42
N ILE A 240 41.93 15.07 -5.10
CA ILE A 240 40.96 14.36 -4.26
C ILE A 240 39.53 14.77 -4.62
N LYS A 241 39.27 16.06 -4.84
CA LYS A 241 37.94 16.55 -5.25
C LYS A 241 37.51 15.92 -6.58
N ALA A 242 38.38 15.93 -7.57
CA ALA A 242 38.12 15.32 -8.88
C ALA A 242 37.77 13.84 -8.72
N TYR A 243 38.59 13.10 -7.96
CA TYR A 243 38.33 11.68 -7.71
C TYR A 243 36.99 11.42 -7.01
N ILE A 244 36.67 12.15 -5.93
CA ILE A 244 35.38 12.00 -5.23
C ILE A 244 34.22 12.33 -6.19
N THR A 245 34.38 13.36 -7.02
CA THR A 245 33.35 13.76 -8.00
C THR A 245 33.14 12.67 -9.05
N ASP A 246 34.22 12.04 -9.53
CA ASP A 246 34.14 10.91 -10.47
C ASP A 246 33.42 9.71 -9.84
N GLU A 247 33.76 9.35 -8.60
CA GLU A 247 33.11 8.25 -7.88
C GLU A 247 31.61 8.53 -7.62
N VAL A 248 31.26 9.77 -7.24
CA VAL A 248 29.86 10.23 -7.09
C VAL A 248 29.11 10.14 -8.41
N THR A 249 29.72 10.59 -9.51
CA THR A 249 29.10 10.56 -10.84
C THR A 249 28.84 9.12 -11.27
N GLU A 250 29.81 8.22 -11.08
CA GLU A 250 29.70 6.83 -11.50
C GLU A 250 28.63 6.07 -10.69
N ILE A 251 28.61 6.21 -9.36
CA ILE A 251 27.57 5.56 -8.54
C ILE A 251 26.19 6.18 -8.77
N SER A 252 26.10 7.49 -8.99
CA SER A 252 24.84 8.17 -9.32
C SER A 252 24.27 7.68 -10.65
N PHE A 253 25.13 7.49 -11.65
CA PHE A 253 24.75 6.89 -12.93
C PHE A 253 24.24 5.45 -12.76
N LEU A 254 24.95 4.61 -11.99
CA LEU A 254 24.51 3.25 -11.71
C LEU A 254 23.14 3.22 -11.02
N ARG A 255 22.94 4.05 -9.98
CA ARG A 255 21.65 4.17 -9.29
C ARG A 255 20.55 4.67 -10.21
N GLN A 256 20.86 5.57 -11.15
CA GLN A 256 19.90 6.03 -12.14
C GLN A 256 19.49 4.91 -13.11
N VAL A 257 20.45 4.18 -13.68
CA VAL A 257 20.20 3.05 -14.59
C VAL A 257 19.42 1.94 -13.89
N HIS A 258 19.70 1.69 -12.61
CA HIS A 258 18.99 0.68 -11.83
C HIS A 258 17.66 1.15 -11.24
N HIS A 259 17.23 2.39 -11.51
CA HIS A 259 16.03 2.97 -10.91
C HIS A 259 16.09 2.86 -9.38
N ALA A 260 17.08 3.53 -8.78
CA ALA A 260 17.32 3.58 -7.35
C ALA A 260 17.80 4.97 -6.91
N ARG A 261 17.52 6.01 -7.70
CA ARG A 261 17.95 7.38 -7.45
C ARG A 261 16.75 8.28 -7.07
N PRO A 262 16.56 8.60 -5.78
CA PRO A 262 15.52 9.51 -5.34
C PRO A 262 15.78 10.97 -5.71
N ASN A 263 14.71 11.69 -6.06
CA ASN A 263 14.72 13.15 -5.99
C ASN A 263 14.75 13.60 -4.51
N ALA A 264 14.93 14.89 -4.24
CA ALA A 264 15.11 15.38 -2.89
C ALA A 264 13.90 15.11 -1.97
N THR A 265 12.67 15.24 -2.48
CA THR A 265 11.46 14.93 -1.71
C THR A 265 11.39 13.46 -1.30
N HIS A 266 11.72 12.56 -2.22
CA HIS A 266 11.72 11.12 -1.98
C HIS A 266 12.89 10.69 -1.10
N PHE A 267 14.06 11.32 -1.27
CA PHE A 267 15.24 11.11 -0.45
C PHE A 267 14.90 11.40 1.01
N GLN A 268 14.27 12.55 1.29
CA GLN A 268 13.82 12.90 2.63
C GLN A 268 12.82 11.88 3.21
N ALA A 269 11.79 11.52 2.45
CA ALA A 269 10.75 10.61 2.91
C ALA A 269 11.31 9.20 3.22
N LEU A 270 12.15 8.68 2.33
CA LEU A 270 12.82 7.40 2.53
C LEU A 270 13.81 7.44 3.68
N PHE A 271 14.59 8.51 3.82
CA PHE A 271 15.51 8.69 4.93
C PHE A 271 14.77 8.67 6.25
N GLN A 272 13.64 9.39 6.35
CA GLN A 272 12.82 9.40 7.55
C GLN A 272 12.26 8.00 7.87
N SER A 273 11.77 7.29 6.86
CA SER A 273 11.27 5.92 7.04
C SER A 273 12.38 4.96 7.47
N ALA A 274 13.59 5.12 6.94
CA ALA A 274 14.76 4.35 7.33
C ALA A 274 15.19 4.68 8.76
N PHE A 275 15.15 5.95 9.16
CA PHE A 275 15.44 6.37 10.52
C PHE A 275 14.53 5.67 11.53
N HIS A 276 13.20 5.73 11.32
CA HIS A 276 12.24 5.00 12.17
C HIS A 276 12.53 3.49 12.19
N HIS A 277 12.76 2.88 11.02
CA HIS A 277 13.07 1.45 10.92
C HIS A 277 14.37 1.06 11.64
N THR A 278 15.43 1.87 11.57
CA THR A 278 16.71 1.60 12.23
C THR A 278 16.60 1.65 13.75
N LEU A 279 15.74 2.53 14.29
CA LEU A 279 15.49 2.61 15.73
C LEU A 279 14.59 1.47 16.23
N ASP A 280 13.68 0.99 15.38
CA ASP A 280 12.72 -0.06 15.74
C ASP A 280 13.20 -1.49 15.45
N ASN A 281 14.06 -1.68 14.45
CA ASN A 281 14.41 -2.99 13.89
C ASN A 281 15.88 -3.08 13.46
N ARG A 282 16.42 -4.30 13.44
CA ARG A 282 17.80 -4.61 13.03
C ARG A 282 17.92 -5.27 11.67
N ASN A 283 16.81 -5.66 11.05
CA ASN A 283 16.80 -6.24 9.72
C ASN A 283 17.11 -5.17 8.66
N ALA A 284 17.54 -5.62 7.47
CA ALA A 284 17.76 -4.72 6.33
C ALA A 284 16.52 -3.88 6.02
N PHE A 285 16.73 -2.62 5.68
CA PHE A 285 15.68 -1.70 5.26
C PHE A 285 15.24 -2.04 3.84
N ASP A 286 13.94 -2.31 3.69
CA ASP A 286 13.33 -2.62 2.41
C ASP A 286 12.75 -1.35 1.79
N VAL A 287 13.51 -0.75 0.86
CA VAL A 287 13.14 0.49 0.18
C VAL A 287 11.80 0.34 -0.54
N VAL A 288 11.55 -0.81 -1.17
CA VAL A 288 10.29 -1.05 -1.89
C VAL A 288 9.11 -1.03 -0.93
N LYS A 289 9.20 -1.75 0.20
CA LYS A 289 8.13 -1.74 1.20
C LYS A 289 7.93 -0.35 1.81
N ALA A 290 9.01 0.40 2.01
CA ALA A 290 8.92 1.77 2.51
C ALA A 290 8.12 2.68 1.55
N THR A 291 8.25 2.51 0.22
CA THR A 291 7.41 3.26 -0.75
C THR A 291 5.91 2.94 -0.67
N ARG A 292 5.53 1.84 0.00
CA ARG A 292 4.15 1.37 0.17
C ARG A 292 3.63 1.55 1.61
N ARG A 293 4.33 2.31 2.47
CA ARG A 293 3.94 2.54 3.87
C ARG A 293 2.51 3.06 4.00
N ASP A 294 2.18 4.12 3.27
CA ASP A 294 0.88 4.80 3.35
C ASP A 294 -0.18 4.19 2.41
N ARG A 295 0.25 3.26 1.55
CA ARG A 295 -0.61 2.55 0.61
C ARG A 295 -0.14 1.10 0.51
N PRO A 296 -0.43 0.23 1.49
CA PRO A 296 0.00 -1.16 1.43
C PRO A 296 -0.62 -1.91 0.24
N VAL A 297 -0.07 -3.09 -0.09
CA VAL A 297 -0.75 -4.02 -0.99
C VAL A 297 -2.03 -4.51 -0.33
N CYS A 298 -3.11 -4.65 -1.09
CA CYS A 298 -4.40 -5.01 -0.51
C CYS A 298 -4.32 -6.38 0.20
N PRO A 299 -4.77 -6.51 1.47
CA PRO A 299 -4.68 -7.78 2.22
C PRO A 299 -5.41 -8.95 1.57
N SER A 300 -6.47 -8.65 0.81
CA SER A 300 -7.30 -9.61 0.05
C SER A 300 -6.66 -10.11 -1.24
N THR A 301 -5.52 -9.54 -1.66
CA THR A 301 -4.90 -9.84 -2.96
C THR A 301 -4.72 -11.33 -3.17
N GLU A 302 -4.24 -12.05 -2.14
CA GLU A 302 -4.07 -13.49 -2.19
C GLU A 302 -5.40 -14.21 -2.47
N SER A 303 -6.45 -13.93 -1.69
CA SER A 303 -7.77 -14.56 -1.87
C SER A 303 -8.42 -14.19 -3.19
N ASN A 304 -8.23 -12.96 -3.66
CA ASN A 304 -8.78 -12.48 -4.92
C ASN A 304 -8.11 -13.18 -6.11
N LEU A 305 -6.79 -13.39 -6.05
CA LEU A 305 -6.04 -14.15 -7.05
C LEU A 305 -6.40 -15.63 -7.03
N VAL A 306 -6.56 -16.25 -5.86
CA VAL A 306 -7.06 -17.63 -5.74
C VAL A 306 -8.42 -17.76 -6.44
N HIS A 307 -9.36 -16.88 -6.12
CA HIS A 307 -10.68 -16.89 -6.76
C HIS A 307 -10.60 -16.69 -8.28
N TYR A 308 -9.72 -15.80 -8.74
CA TYR A 308 -9.49 -15.57 -10.17
C TYR A 308 -8.96 -16.82 -10.90
N LEU A 309 -8.04 -17.54 -10.27
CA LEU A 309 -7.52 -18.80 -10.80
C LEU A 309 -8.60 -19.89 -10.82
N GLU A 310 -9.38 -20.04 -9.76
CA GLU A 310 -10.50 -21.02 -9.68
C GLU A 310 -11.58 -20.77 -10.73
N ILE A 311 -11.94 -19.52 -11.01
CA ILE A 311 -12.94 -19.21 -12.06
C ILE A 311 -12.37 -19.50 -13.45
N ALA A 312 -11.06 -19.36 -13.64
CA ALA A 312 -10.40 -19.63 -14.91
C ALA A 312 -10.23 -21.12 -15.18
N ASP A 313 -9.90 -21.91 -14.16
CA ASP A 313 -9.88 -23.37 -14.24
C ASP A 313 -11.25 -23.93 -14.61
N ARG A 314 -12.31 -23.45 -13.93
CA ARG A 314 -13.71 -23.81 -14.28
C ARG A 314 -14.08 -23.42 -15.71
N ALA A 315 -13.51 -22.33 -16.22
CA ALA A 315 -13.69 -21.88 -17.60
C ALA A 315 -12.76 -22.60 -18.60
N ARG A 316 -11.93 -23.54 -18.15
CA ARG A 316 -10.94 -24.30 -18.94
C ARG A 316 -9.92 -23.41 -19.66
N LEU A 317 -9.56 -22.28 -19.07
CA LEU A 317 -8.45 -21.45 -19.53
C LEU A 317 -7.14 -22.01 -18.98
N SER A 318 -6.06 -21.97 -19.77
CA SER A 318 -4.73 -22.33 -19.29
C SER A 318 -4.13 -21.22 -18.42
N SER A 319 -3.38 -21.58 -17.38
CA SER A 319 -2.77 -20.64 -16.43
C SER A 319 -1.85 -19.63 -17.14
N ASP A 320 -1.11 -20.08 -18.15
CA ASP A 320 -0.21 -19.22 -18.95
C ASP A 320 -0.94 -18.04 -19.61
N LYS A 321 -2.22 -18.20 -19.96
CA LYS A 321 -3.02 -17.12 -20.59
C LYS A 321 -3.43 -16.06 -19.57
N LEU A 322 -3.44 -16.39 -18.28
CA LEU A 322 -3.78 -15.47 -17.21
C LEU A 322 -2.60 -14.62 -16.76
N ALA A 323 -1.37 -15.11 -16.96
CA ALA A 323 -0.17 -14.45 -16.47
C ALA A 323 -0.03 -12.98 -16.92
N PRO A 324 -0.28 -12.61 -18.19
CA PRO A 324 -0.27 -11.20 -18.62
C PRO A 324 -1.35 -10.34 -17.93
N SER A 325 -2.52 -10.92 -17.67
CA SER A 325 -3.61 -10.21 -16.97
C SER A 325 -3.27 -9.99 -15.49
N ILE A 326 -2.71 -10.98 -14.81
CA ILE A 326 -2.27 -10.83 -13.41
C ILE A 326 -1.11 -9.83 -13.33
N ALA A 327 -0.11 -9.96 -14.21
CA ALA A 327 1.05 -9.08 -14.24
C ALA A 327 0.66 -7.61 -14.42
N SER A 328 -0.17 -7.29 -15.43
CA SER A 328 -0.63 -5.91 -15.68
C SER A 328 -1.49 -5.35 -14.55
N ALA A 329 -2.27 -6.19 -13.85
CA ALA A 329 -3.04 -5.78 -12.68
C ALA A 329 -2.13 -5.39 -11.49
N LEU A 330 -1.13 -6.22 -11.18
CA LEU A 330 -0.15 -5.92 -10.13
C LEU A 330 0.73 -4.72 -10.50
N PHE A 331 1.08 -4.59 -11.78
CA PHE A 331 1.87 -3.47 -12.28
C PHE A 331 1.14 -2.14 -12.07
N MET A 332 -0.16 -2.10 -12.39
CA MET A 332 -1.03 -0.94 -12.13
C MET A 332 -1.20 -0.61 -10.65
N ASP A 333 -1.09 -1.60 -9.75
CA ASP A 333 -1.13 -1.33 -8.33
C ASP A 333 0.11 -0.60 -7.83
N HIS A 334 1.30 -1.03 -8.25
CA HIS A 334 2.53 -0.39 -7.80
C HIS A 334 2.77 0.93 -8.53
N TYR A 335 2.91 0.88 -9.87
CA TYR A 335 3.34 2.01 -10.69
C TYR A 335 2.20 3.00 -10.96
N VAL A 336 1.98 3.91 -10.01
CA VAL A 336 1.00 5.01 -10.14
C VAL A 336 1.71 6.34 -10.40
N LEU A 337 1.14 7.15 -11.30
CA LEU A 337 1.68 8.46 -11.69
C LEU A 337 1.87 9.37 -10.46
N GLY A 338 3.00 10.07 -10.40
CA GLY A 338 3.32 11.05 -9.35
C GLY A 338 3.97 10.48 -8.08
N MET A 339 4.18 9.15 -7.97
CA MET A 339 4.91 8.55 -6.84
C MET A 339 6.39 8.30 -7.20
N PHE A 340 7.26 8.24 -6.18
CA PHE A 340 8.67 7.79 -6.29
C PHE A 340 8.83 6.41 -6.97
N VAL A 341 7.74 5.67 -7.04
CA VAL A 341 7.63 4.33 -7.60
C VAL A 341 8.20 4.21 -9.02
N VAL A 342 8.27 5.30 -9.79
CA VAL A 342 8.89 5.33 -11.13
C VAL A 342 10.40 5.00 -11.11
N ALA A 343 11.06 5.13 -9.95
CA ALA A 343 12.47 4.82 -9.77
C ALA A 343 12.67 3.61 -8.84
N THR A 344 11.92 2.52 -9.04
CA THR A 344 12.21 1.21 -8.42
C THR A 344 12.25 0.12 -9.48
N ASN A 345 13.27 -0.75 -9.42
CA ASN A 345 13.44 -1.86 -10.36
C ASN A 345 12.23 -2.82 -10.30
N PRO A 346 11.63 -3.21 -11.45
CA PRO A 346 10.43 -4.05 -11.46
C PRO A 346 10.62 -5.42 -10.80
N ARG A 347 11.83 -6.00 -10.86
CA ARG A 347 12.10 -7.30 -10.21
C ARG A 347 12.16 -7.18 -8.70
N ASP A 348 12.78 -6.11 -8.19
CA ASP A 348 12.84 -5.86 -6.75
C ASP A 348 11.44 -5.58 -6.19
N VAL A 349 10.63 -4.85 -6.95
CA VAL A 349 9.20 -4.62 -6.63
C VAL A 349 8.44 -5.92 -6.56
N PHE A 350 8.51 -6.72 -7.63
CA PHE A 350 7.79 -7.98 -7.72
C PHE A 350 8.22 -8.95 -6.61
N GLY A 351 9.51 -9.10 -6.39
CA GLY A 351 10.09 -9.94 -5.35
C GLY A 351 9.66 -9.52 -3.94
N SER A 352 9.66 -8.22 -3.66
CA SER A 352 9.38 -7.70 -2.31
C SER A 352 7.90 -7.66 -1.96
N LEU A 353 7.02 -7.41 -2.94
CA LEU A 353 5.59 -7.18 -2.72
C LEU A 353 4.69 -8.36 -3.14
N TYR A 354 4.97 -9.00 -4.27
CA TYR A 354 3.97 -9.85 -4.94
C TYR A 354 4.36 -11.33 -5.04
N ARG A 355 5.66 -11.66 -5.13
CA ARG A 355 6.14 -13.03 -5.35
C ARG A 355 5.61 -14.01 -4.30
N LYS A 356 5.68 -13.66 -3.01
CA LYS A 356 5.18 -14.51 -1.92
C LYS A 356 3.66 -14.73 -2.03
N ILE A 357 2.91 -13.68 -2.33
CA ILE A 357 1.45 -13.73 -2.48
C ILE A 357 1.06 -14.68 -3.63
N LEU A 358 1.77 -14.60 -4.76
CA LEU A 358 1.51 -15.44 -5.92
C LEU A 358 1.87 -16.91 -5.69
N ILE A 359 3.00 -17.19 -5.05
CA ILE A 359 3.37 -18.57 -4.69
C ILE A 359 2.29 -19.18 -3.78
N GLN A 360 1.81 -18.42 -2.80
CA GLN A 360 0.74 -18.86 -1.90
C GLN A 360 -0.59 -19.07 -2.63
N ALA A 361 -0.99 -18.13 -3.49
CA ALA A 361 -2.22 -18.22 -4.27
C ALA A 361 -2.21 -19.42 -5.22
N HIS A 362 -1.13 -19.63 -5.98
CA HIS A 362 -0.97 -20.78 -6.85
C HIS A 362 -0.93 -22.10 -6.07
N GLY A 363 -0.24 -22.13 -4.92
CA GLY A 363 -0.18 -23.31 -4.06
C GLY A 363 -1.56 -23.77 -3.57
N LYS A 364 -2.47 -22.85 -3.29
CA LYS A 364 -3.84 -23.16 -2.88
C LYS A 364 -4.70 -23.80 -3.98
N VAL A 365 -4.43 -23.49 -5.25
CA VAL A 365 -5.21 -23.98 -6.40
C VAL A 365 -4.54 -25.19 -7.06
N GLN A 366 -3.30 -25.50 -6.69
CA GLN A 366 -2.51 -26.59 -7.26
C GLN A 366 -3.19 -27.97 -7.13
N GLU A 367 -3.88 -28.23 -6.01
CA GLU A 367 -4.57 -29.52 -5.80
C GLU A 367 -5.72 -29.74 -6.79
N THR A 368 -6.41 -28.66 -7.18
CA THR A 368 -7.54 -28.72 -8.11
C THR A 368 -7.11 -28.60 -9.56
N TRP A 369 -6.04 -27.84 -9.84
CA TRP A 369 -5.58 -27.55 -11.19
C TRP A 369 -4.37 -28.41 -11.56
N SER A 370 -4.65 -29.56 -12.19
CA SER A 370 -3.62 -30.52 -12.59
C SER A 370 -2.58 -29.90 -13.54
N GLY A 371 -1.29 -30.03 -13.20
CA GLY A 371 -0.17 -29.54 -14.02
C GLY A 371 0.28 -28.11 -13.70
N LEU A 372 -0.33 -27.44 -12.71
CA LEU A 372 0.08 -26.11 -12.27
C LEU A 372 1.32 -26.20 -11.37
N CYS A 373 2.40 -25.54 -11.77
CA CYS A 373 3.60 -25.36 -10.95
C CYS A 373 3.66 -23.92 -10.41
N PRO A 374 3.53 -23.70 -9.08
CA PRO A 374 3.50 -22.36 -8.49
C PRO A 374 4.69 -21.47 -8.83
N GLU A 375 5.90 -22.04 -8.85
CA GLU A 375 7.13 -21.28 -9.15
C GLU A 375 7.21 -20.90 -10.63
N GLU A 376 6.91 -21.83 -11.54
CA GLU A 376 6.94 -21.55 -12.98
C GLU A 376 5.91 -20.48 -13.37
N GLN A 377 4.69 -20.57 -12.83
CA GLN A 377 3.65 -19.57 -13.07
C GLN A 377 4.02 -18.21 -12.47
N THR A 378 4.60 -18.19 -11.27
CA THR A 378 5.04 -16.93 -10.64
C THR A 378 6.18 -16.29 -11.45
N ASN A 379 7.12 -17.07 -11.96
CA ASN A 379 8.20 -16.58 -12.82
C ASN A 379 7.68 -16.03 -14.16
N LEU A 380 6.66 -16.67 -14.74
CA LEU A 380 6.01 -16.18 -15.96
C LEU A 380 5.32 -14.82 -15.72
N ILE A 381 4.65 -14.66 -14.57
CA ILE A 381 4.04 -13.38 -14.19
C ILE A 381 5.11 -12.30 -13.95
N GLU A 382 6.22 -12.62 -13.28
CA GLU A 382 7.34 -11.66 -13.09
C GLU A 382 7.91 -11.17 -14.43
N ARG A 383 8.06 -12.09 -15.39
CA ARG A 383 8.52 -11.75 -16.73
C ARG A 383 7.58 -10.74 -17.39
N HIS A 384 6.28 -11.03 -17.43
CA HIS A 384 5.30 -10.10 -17.99
C HIS A 384 5.23 -8.78 -17.20
N PHE A 385 5.41 -8.81 -15.87
CA PHE A 385 5.45 -7.60 -15.05
C PHE A 385 6.64 -6.70 -15.43
N SER A 386 7.80 -7.30 -15.71
CA SER A 386 8.98 -6.59 -16.20
C SER A 386 8.78 -6.05 -17.62
N GLU A 387 8.15 -6.83 -18.52
CA GLU A 387 7.82 -6.38 -19.88
C GLU A 387 6.88 -5.15 -19.88
N GLN A 388 5.94 -5.05 -18.92
CA GLN A 388 5.11 -3.85 -18.75
C GLN A 388 5.95 -2.62 -18.36
N PHE A 389 7.00 -2.81 -17.55
CA PHE A 389 7.91 -1.73 -17.17
C PHE A 389 8.70 -1.19 -18.36
N ASP A 390 9.16 -2.07 -19.26
CA ASP A 390 9.88 -1.65 -20.47
C ASP A 390 9.00 -0.77 -21.38
N LEU A 391 7.71 -1.11 -21.50
CA LEU A 391 6.74 -0.29 -22.24
C LEU A 391 6.46 1.06 -21.55
N PHE A 392 6.33 1.04 -20.22
CA PHE A 392 6.09 2.24 -19.41
C PHE A 392 7.28 3.21 -19.42
N SER A 393 8.50 2.70 -19.24
CA SER A 393 9.73 3.49 -19.20
C SER A 393 10.05 4.17 -20.55
N GLY A 394 9.51 3.64 -21.65
CA GLY A 394 9.53 4.29 -22.97
C GLY A 394 8.71 5.58 -23.08
N GLY A 395 7.92 5.95 -22.05
CA GLY A 395 7.29 7.26 -21.90
C GLY A 395 6.05 7.52 -22.77
N LEU A 396 5.51 6.49 -23.45
CA LEU A 396 4.46 6.67 -24.46
C LEU A 396 3.04 6.42 -23.94
N ILE A 397 2.87 5.72 -22.82
CA ILE A 397 1.56 5.20 -22.37
C ILE A 397 1.48 5.26 -20.83
N ASN A 398 0.34 5.73 -20.29
CA ASN A 398 0.11 5.68 -18.85
C ASN A 398 -0.21 4.24 -18.39
N VAL A 399 -0.04 3.95 -17.09
CA VAL A 399 -0.16 2.57 -16.59
C VAL A 399 -1.59 2.02 -16.66
N ALA A 400 -2.60 2.89 -16.52
CA ALA A 400 -4.00 2.50 -16.69
C ALA A 400 -4.30 2.08 -18.13
N ASP A 401 -3.77 2.80 -19.11
CA ASP A 401 -3.91 2.51 -20.54
C ASP A 401 -3.17 1.23 -20.92
N LEU A 402 -2.00 0.96 -20.33
CA LEU A 402 -1.31 -0.34 -20.50
C LEU A 402 -2.21 -1.51 -20.04
N ARG A 403 -2.81 -1.39 -18.85
CA ARG A 403 -3.76 -2.40 -18.35
C ARG A 403 -5.00 -2.51 -19.23
N LYS A 404 -5.55 -1.39 -19.70
CA LYS A 404 -6.69 -1.35 -20.63
C LYS A 404 -6.37 -2.09 -21.92
N GLN A 405 -5.27 -1.76 -22.59
CA GLN A 405 -4.83 -2.42 -23.82
C GLN A 405 -4.58 -3.91 -23.62
N GLN A 406 -3.96 -4.29 -22.49
CA GLN A 406 -3.74 -5.69 -22.13
C GLN A 406 -5.08 -6.46 -22.04
N LEU A 407 -6.07 -5.91 -21.33
CA LEU A 407 -7.39 -6.52 -21.20
C LEU A 407 -8.14 -6.60 -22.53
N GLU A 408 -8.12 -5.53 -23.32
CA GLU A 408 -8.78 -5.47 -24.62
C GLU A 408 -8.19 -6.48 -25.60
N SER A 409 -6.86 -6.64 -25.62
CA SER A 409 -6.15 -7.61 -26.47
C SER A 409 -6.48 -9.07 -26.14
N GLN A 410 -6.80 -9.36 -24.87
CA GLN A 410 -7.17 -10.69 -24.39
C GLN A 410 -8.68 -10.89 -24.24
N SER A 411 -9.50 -9.91 -24.64
CA SER A 411 -10.96 -9.92 -24.43
C SER A 411 -11.64 -11.19 -24.93
N GLY A 412 -11.25 -11.72 -26.09
CA GLY A 412 -11.79 -12.98 -26.61
C GLY A 412 -11.65 -14.16 -25.64
N GLN A 413 -10.51 -14.26 -24.95
CA GLN A 413 -10.23 -15.34 -24.00
C GLN A 413 -10.82 -15.07 -22.61
N LEU A 414 -10.69 -13.83 -22.13
CA LEU A 414 -11.12 -13.45 -20.78
C LEU A 414 -12.63 -13.23 -20.67
N SER A 415 -13.33 -13.03 -21.79
CA SER A 415 -14.78 -12.76 -21.83
C SER A 415 -15.66 -13.88 -21.29
N CYS A 416 -15.13 -15.08 -21.03
CA CYS A 416 -15.88 -16.17 -20.37
C CYS A 416 -15.83 -16.09 -18.84
N LEU A 417 -14.90 -15.32 -18.27
CA LEU A 417 -14.72 -15.21 -16.84
C LEU A 417 -15.83 -14.37 -16.21
N ARG A 418 -16.50 -14.90 -15.19
CA ARG A 418 -17.51 -14.18 -14.41
C ARG A 418 -17.19 -14.29 -12.93
N SER A 419 -17.24 -13.16 -12.24
CA SER A 419 -17.16 -13.10 -10.80
C SER A 419 -18.12 -12.05 -10.27
N ASN A 420 -18.79 -12.37 -9.18
CA ASN A 420 -19.57 -11.47 -8.35
C ASN A 420 -18.79 -11.00 -7.11
N LEU A 421 -17.58 -11.53 -6.87
CA LEU A 421 -16.80 -11.27 -5.65
C LEU A 421 -15.69 -10.25 -5.89
N ILE A 422 -14.94 -10.39 -6.99
CA ILE A 422 -13.75 -9.58 -7.26
C ILE A 422 -13.98 -8.64 -8.43
N CYS A 423 -13.33 -7.48 -8.40
CA CYS A 423 -13.22 -6.60 -9.55
C CYS A 423 -12.33 -7.26 -10.60
N LEU A 424 -12.90 -7.59 -11.76
CA LEU A 424 -12.14 -8.22 -12.84
C LEU A 424 -11.12 -7.26 -13.48
N PHE A 425 -11.34 -5.94 -13.39
CA PHE A 425 -10.43 -4.95 -14.00
C PHE A 425 -9.10 -4.85 -13.24
N CYS A 426 -9.12 -4.73 -11.90
CA CYS A 426 -7.91 -4.63 -11.10
C CYS A 426 -7.48 -5.93 -10.42
N LEU A 427 -8.35 -6.92 -10.27
CA LEU A 427 -8.11 -8.17 -9.52
C LEU A 427 -7.79 -8.00 -8.02
N LEU A 428 -7.61 -6.77 -7.53
CA LEU A 428 -7.17 -6.50 -6.15
C LEU A 428 -8.28 -6.14 -5.16
N HIS A 429 -9.42 -5.67 -5.64
CA HIS A 429 -10.51 -5.21 -4.77
C HIS A 429 -11.78 -6.00 -5.06
N SER A 430 -12.68 -6.01 -4.09
CA SER A 430 -14.01 -6.59 -4.22
C SER A 430 -14.87 -5.87 -5.28
N ALA A 431 -15.73 -6.63 -5.96
CA ALA A 431 -16.67 -6.11 -6.96
C ALA A 431 -17.73 -5.22 -6.31
N GLN A 432 -18.01 -4.06 -6.89
CA GLN A 432 -19.05 -3.13 -6.40
C GLN A 432 -20.08 -2.79 -7.48
N HIS A 433 -19.71 -2.91 -8.76
CA HIS A 433 -20.55 -2.59 -9.90
C HIS A 433 -20.60 -3.75 -10.88
N VAL A 434 -21.74 -3.89 -11.57
CA VAL A 434 -21.98 -4.94 -12.56
C VAL A 434 -22.46 -4.33 -13.88
N LEU A 435 -21.68 -4.52 -14.93
CA LEU A 435 -22.05 -4.15 -16.29
C LEU A 435 -23.16 -5.06 -16.82
N ASP A 436 -23.87 -4.62 -17.86
CA ASP A 436 -24.94 -5.40 -18.50
C ASP A 436 -24.47 -6.72 -19.13
N CYS A 437 -23.18 -6.81 -19.48
CA CYS A 437 -22.58 -8.07 -19.90
C CYS A 437 -22.28 -9.05 -18.74
N GLY A 438 -22.52 -8.62 -17.50
CA GLY A 438 -22.31 -9.40 -16.27
C GLY A 438 -20.88 -9.35 -15.72
N HIS A 439 -19.97 -8.58 -16.33
CA HIS A 439 -18.62 -8.38 -15.78
C HIS A 439 -18.65 -7.30 -14.70
N THR A 440 -17.79 -7.44 -13.71
CA THR A 440 -17.82 -6.65 -12.49
C THR A 440 -16.55 -5.86 -12.26
N PHE A 441 -16.69 -4.71 -11.60
CA PHE A 441 -15.58 -3.83 -11.26
C PHE A 441 -15.84 -3.04 -9.95
N CYS A 442 -14.81 -2.40 -9.41
CA CYS A 442 -14.88 -1.62 -8.16
C CYS A 442 -14.96 -0.10 -8.42
N ASP A 443 -15.33 0.67 -7.40
CA ASP A 443 -15.40 2.14 -7.39
C ASP A 443 -14.08 2.78 -7.88
N ARG A 444 -12.94 2.20 -7.51
CA ARG A 444 -11.62 2.70 -7.94
C ARG A 444 -11.40 2.50 -9.44
N CYS A 445 -11.81 1.38 -10.00
CA CYS A 445 -11.76 1.15 -11.45
C CYS A 445 -12.76 2.05 -12.19
N ALA A 446 -13.88 2.42 -11.56
CA ALA A 446 -14.79 3.43 -12.12
C ALA A 446 -14.09 4.79 -12.26
N GLN A 447 -13.34 5.21 -11.23
CA GLN A 447 -12.56 6.46 -11.25
C GLN A 447 -11.40 6.43 -12.26
N VAL A 448 -10.75 5.27 -12.41
CA VAL A 448 -9.59 5.12 -13.30
C VAL A 448 -10.00 5.03 -14.78
N TYR A 449 -11.07 4.30 -15.10
CA TYR A 449 -11.45 4.01 -16.49
C TYR A 449 -12.72 4.72 -16.96
N GLY A 450 -13.45 5.36 -16.06
CA GLY A 450 -14.65 6.11 -16.37
C GLY A 450 -14.37 7.57 -16.66
N GLU A 451 -15.20 8.18 -17.50
CA GLU A 451 -15.14 9.61 -17.80
C GLU A 451 -15.92 10.38 -16.71
N PRO A 452 -15.32 11.39 -16.06
CA PRO A 452 -16.02 12.18 -15.05
C PRO A 452 -17.16 12.98 -15.68
N VAL A 453 -18.29 13.05 -15.00
CA VAL A 453 -19.45 13.82 -15.45
C VAL A 453 -19.27 15.29 -15.07
N ALA A 454 -19.45 16.19 -16.05
CA ALA A 454 -19.29 17.62 -15.83
C ALA A 454 -20.23 18.14 -14.73
N GLY A 455 -19.65 18.80 -13.71
CA GLY A 455 -20.39 19.32 -12.55
C GLY A 455 -20.70 18.30 -11.45
N LEU A 456 -20.31 17.03 -11.61
CA LEU A 456 -20.50 15.95 -10.63
C LEU A 456 -19.17 15.19 -10.44
N GLU A 457 -18.29 15.71 -9.60
CA GLU A 457 -16.88 15.28 -9.46
C GLU A 457 -16.68 13.78 -9.12
N TYR A 458 -17.67 13.16 -8.48
CA TYR A 458 -17.62 11.74 -8.07
C TYR A 458 -18.62 10.85 -8.83
N GLN A 459 -19.09 11.32 -9.99
CA GLN A 459 -19.88 10.52 -10.91
C GLN A 459 -19.07 10.21 -12.17
N PHE A 460 -18.99 8.93 -12.51
CA PHE A 460 -18.17 8.43 -13.62
C PHE A 460 -19.02 7.64 -14.61
N THR A 461 -18.82 7.91 -15.90
CA THR A 461 -19.44 7.14 -16.99
C THR A 461 -18.45 6.12 -17.52
N VAL A 462 -18.72 4.85 -17.29
CA VAL A 462 -17.93 3.73 -17.85
C VAL A 462 -18.55 3.32 -19.17
N THR A 463 -17.88 3.62 -20.29
CA THR A 463 -18.43 3.48 -21.64
C THR A 463 -18.61 2.04 -22.12
N GLY A 464 -17.84 1.10 -21.56
CA GLY A 464 -17.94 -0.31 -21.92
C GLY A 464 -17.09 -1.25 -21.08
N CYS A 465 -17.25 -2.54 -21.35
CA CYS A 465 -16.54 -3.60 -20.64
C CYS A 465 -15.15 -3.85 -21.25
N LEU A 466 -14.09 -3.79 -20.44
CA LEU A 466 -12.72 -4.13 -20.89
C LEU A 466 -12.53 -5.63 -21.18
N TYR A 467 -13.30 -6.49 -20.52
CA TYR A 467 -13.20 -7.95 -20.67
C TYR A 467 -13.86 -8.53 -21.93
N CYS A 468 -14.95 -7.93 -22.43
CA CYS A 468 -15.68 -8.48 -23.59
C CYS A 468 -16.09 -7.42 -24.60
N LEU A 469 -15.57 -6.19 -24.46
CA LEU A 469 -15.79 -5.05 -25.35
C LEU A 469 -17.27 -4.69 -25.55
N TYR A 470 -18.15 -5.13 -24.65
CA TYR A 470 -19.56 -4.79 -24.69
C TYR A 470 -19.74 -3.29 -24.39
N ARG A 471 -20.28 -2.55 -25.35
CA ARG A 471 -20.43 -1.10 -25.31
C ARG A 471 -21.84 -0.70 -24.90
N LYS A 472 -22.07 -0.67 -23.59
CA LYS A 472 -23.24 -0.01 -23.01
C LYS A 472 -22.80 0.77 -21.78
N PRO A 473 -22.97 2.10 -21.77
CA PRO A 473 -22.53 2.93 -20.66
C PRO A 473 -23.19 2.56 -19.33
N LEU A 474 -22.40 2.59 -18.27
CA LEU A 474 -22.85 2.52 -16.88
C LEU A 474 -22.39 3.78 -16.15
N ILE A 475 -23.34 4.52 -15.55
CA ILE A 475 -23.07 5.64 -14.66
C ILE A 475 -22.83 5.08 -13.27
N VAL A 476 -21.72 5.46 -12.65
CA VAL A 476 -21.30 5.05 -11.32
C VAL A 476 -21.14 6.27 -10.45
N ASP A 477 -21.83 6.29 -9.32
CA ASP A 477 -21.58 7.25 -8.25
C ASP A 477 -20.66 6.62 -7.22
N VAL A 478 -19.58 7.34 -6.91
CA VAL A 478 -18.65 6.96 -5.85
C VAL A 478 -18.85 7.91 -4.68
N LEU A 479 -18.85 7.39 -3.45
CA LEU A 479 -18.92 8.22 -2.27
C LEU A 479 -17.65 9.11 -2.19
N PRO A 480 -17.77 10.45 -2.10
CA PRO A 480 -16.63 11.32 -1.95
C PRO A 480 -15.81 10.98 -0.68
N PRO A 481 -14.47 10.96 -0.73
CA PRO A 481 -13.62 10.66 0.43
C PRO A 481 -13.82 11.59 1.64
N THR A 482 -14.33 12.80 1.41
CA THR A 482 -14.61 13.81 2.45
C THR A 482 -16.03 13.73 3.01
N MET A 483 -16.89 12.86 2.47
CA MET A 483 -18.29 12.72 2.86
C MET A 483 -18.47 11.50 3.77
N SER A 484 -19.25 11.66 4.82
CA SER A 484 -19.69 10.52 5.65
C SER A 484 -20.85 9.79 4.98
N PRO A 485 -20.87 8.44 4.98
CA PRO A 485 -21.96 7.69 4.38
C PRO A 485 -23.27 7.89 5.17
N SER A 486 -24.36 8.08 4.45
CA SER A 486 -25.72 8.15 5.00
C SER A 486 -26.39 6.78 4.91
N ILE A 487 -26.74 6.23 6.08
CA ILE A 487 -27.26 4.86 6.20
C ILE A 487 -28.72 4.89 6.66
N LEU A 488 -29.60 4.20 5.94
CA LEU A 488 -30.99 3.97 6.34
C LEU A 488 -31.16 2.55 6.87
N ALA A 489 -31.50 2.42 8.15
CA ALA A 489 -31.81 1.13 8.77
C ALA A 489 -33.32 0.98 9.00
N LEU A 490 -33.89 -0.14 8.54
CA LEU A 490 -35.32 -0.42 8.63
C LEU A 490 -35.60 -1.70 9.42
N ASP A 491 -36.27 -1.53 10.55
CA ASP A 491 -36.61 -2.64 11.44
C ASP A 491 -37.75 -3.51 10.90
N GLY A 492 -37.67 -4.80 11.24
CA GLY A 492 -38.70 -5.78 10.99
C GLY A 492 -39.86 -5.65 11.97
N GLY A 493 -41.08 -5.87 11.49
CA GLY A 493 -42.28 -5.79 12.32
C GLY A 493 -43.51 -6.48 11.74
N GLY A 494 -43.36 -7.21 10.62
CA GLY A 494 -44.47 -7.77 9.87
C GLY A 494 -45.32 -6.65 9.25
N VAL A 495 -46.64 -6.73 9.43
CA VAL A 495 -47.58 -5.68 8.98
C VAL A 495 -47.26 -4.28 9.55
N ARG A 496 -46.54 -4.20 10.68
CA ARG A 496 -46.12 -2.91 11.28
C ARG A 496 -45.06 -2.18 10.46
N GLY A 497 -44.55 -2.77 9.37
CA GLY A 497 -43.70 -2.08 8.39
C GLY A 497 -44.33 -0.84 7.75
N VAL A 498 -45.67 -0.68 7.86
CA VAL A 498 -46.35 0.57 7.47
C VAL A 498 -45.85 1.77 8.31
N ILE A 499 -45.48 1.58 9.58
CA ILE A 499 -45.03 2.66 10.46
C ILE A 499 -43.76 3.36 9.93
N PRO A 500 -42.64 2.64 9.65
CA PRO A 500 -41.48 3.30 9.06
C PRO A 500 -41.75 3.92 7.69
N LEU A 501 -42.66 3.36 6.87
CA LEU A 501 -43.07 3.96 5.60
C LEU A 501 -43.75 5.32 5.77
N GLU A 502 -44.63 5.48 6.77
CA GLU A 502 -45.23 6.79 7.10
C GLU A 502 -44.17 7.82 7.50
N TYR A 503 -43.18 7.44 8.29
CA TYR A 503 -42.05 8.32 8.60
C TYR A 503 -41.25 8.68 7.34
N LEU A 504 -41.00 7.72 6.45
CA LEU A 504 -40.29 7.98 5.21
C LEU A 504 -41.07 8.92 4.27
N LEU A 505 -42.40 8.89 4.28
CA LEU A 505 -43.23 9.84 3.53
C LEU A 505 -43.02 11.27 4.03
N LEU A 506 -43.03 11.47 5.35
CA LEU A 506 -42.76 12.77 5.98
C LEU A 506 -41.33 13.24 5.69
N VAL A 507 -40.35 12.33 5.74
CA VAL A 507 -38.97 12.64 5.36
C VAL A 507 -38.87 13.04 3.89
N GLN A 508 -39.53 12.32 2.99
CA GLN A 508 -39.53 12.63 1.56
C GLN A 508 -40.23 13.96 1.25
N GLU A 509 -41.27 14.35 2.00
CA GLU A 509 -41.89 15.68 1.90
C GLU A 509 -40.88 16.78 2.28
N HIS A 510 -40.11 16.58 3.34
CA HIS A 510 -39.12 17.55 3.81
C HIS A 510 -37.87 17.64 2.92
N LEU A 511 -37.51 16.56 2.23
CA LEU A 511 -36.34 16.50 1.35
C LEU A 511 -36.53 17.21 0.00
N GLN A 512 -37.76 17.59 -0.36
CA GLN A 512 -38.04 18.17 -1.67
C GLN A 512 -37.16 19.41 -1.96
N PRO A 513 -36.60 19.53 -3.18
CA PRO A 513 -36.90 18.75 -4.39
C PRO A 513 -36.10 17.43 -4.54
N SER A 514 -35.27 17.05 -3.55
CA SER A 514 -34.48 15.81 -3.62
C SER A 514 -35.31 14.57 -3.27
N THR A 515 -34.77 13.39 -3.57
CA THR A 515 -35.40 12.10 -3.25
C THR A 515 -34.57 11.34 -2.22
N ILE A 516 -35.22 10.45 -1.47
CA ILE A 516 -34.53 9.58 -0.50
C ILE A 516 -33.39 8.77 -1.15
N HIS A 517 -33.57 8.40 -2.42
CA HIS A 517 -32.60 7.69 -3.25
C HIS A 517 -31.29 8.47 -3.47
N ASN A 518 -31.33 9.80 -3.42
CA ASN A 518 -30.17 10.65 -3.65
C ASN A 518 -29.38 10.97 -2.37
N VAL A 519 -29.94 10.68 -1.20
CA VAL A 519 -29.36 11.06 0.10
C VAL A 519 -29.01 9.86 0.99
N VAL A 520 -29.35 8.65 0.55
CA VAL A 520 -29.03 7.40 1.26
C VAL A 520 -28.04 6.61 0.41
N ASP A 521 -26.86 6.36 0.99
CA ASP A 521 -25.77 5.61 0.35
C ASP A 521 -25.94 4.09 0.56
N LEU A 522 -26.53 3.70 1.69
CA LEU A 522 -26.77 2.29 2.04
C LEU A 522 -28.08 2.13 2.81
N ALA A 523 -28.96 1.25 2.33
CA ALA A 523 -30.16 0.84 3.04
C ALA A 523 -30.04 -0.61 3.56
N ILE A 524 -30.30 -0.84 4.85
CA ILE A 524 -30.30 -2.18 5.44
C ILE A 524 -31.65 -2.43 6.10
N GLY A 525 -32.23 -3.60 5.86
CA GLY A 525 -33.51 -3.96 6.48
C GLY A 525 -33.59 -5.39 7.00
N THR A 526 -34.35 -5.57 8.08
CA THR A 526 -34.70 -6.88 8.64
C THR A 526 -36.15 -7.23 8.33
N SER A 527 -36.44 -8.47 7.89
CA SER A 527 -37.82 -8.93 7.62
C SER A 527 -38.61 -7.94 6.74
N SER A 528 -39.76 -7.42 7.22
CA SER A 528 -40.56 -6.40 6.51
C SER A 528 -39.77 -5.14 6.16
N GLY A 529 -38.83 -4.70 7.02
CA GLY A 529 -37.93 -3.59 6.73
C GLY A 529 -36.99 -3.90 5.57
N GLY A 530 -36.58 -5.17 5.41
CA GLY A 530 -35.83 -5.64 4.25
C GLY A 530 -36.63 -5.56 2.95
N LEU A 531 -37.92 -5.93 2.99
CA LEU A 531 -38.81 -5.81 1.83
C LEU A 531 -39.00 -4.34 1.42
N ILE A 532 -39.13 -3.44 2.39
CA ILE A 532 -39.23 -1.99 2.14
C ILE A 532 -37.92 -1.47 1.55
N ALA A 533 -36.76 -1.85 2.12
CA ALA A 533 -35.45 -1.46 1.61
C ALA A 533 -35.25 -1.93 0.15
N LEU A 534 -35.62 -3.18 -0.17
CA LEU A 534 -35.58 -3.69 -1.54
C LEU A 534 -36.51 -2.93 -2.48
N GLY A 535 -37.73 -2.61 -2.05
CA GLY A 535 -38.68 -1.83 -2.83
C GLY A 535 -38.15 -0.46 -3.20
N LEU A 536 -37.63 0.27 -2.21
CA LEU A 536 -37.03 1.59 -2.42
C LEU A 536 -35.74 1.49 -3.25
N PHE A 537 -34.74 0.72 -2.80
CA PHE A 537 -33.38 0.86 -3.34
C PHE A 537 -33.01 -0.15 -4.43
N ALA A 538 -33.66 -1.33 -4.48
CA ALA A 538 -33.45 -2.30 -5.56
C ALA A 538 -34.45 -2.14 -6.72
N MET A 539 -35.70 -1.76 -6.41
CA MET A 539 -36.75 -1.57 -7.41
C MET A 539 -36.95 -0.09 -7.80
N LEU A 540 -36.36 0.85 -7.06
CA LEU A 540 -36.48 2.29 -7.29
C LEU A 540 -37.94 2.80 -7.26
N TRP A 541 -38.78 2.18 -6.43
CA TRP A 541 -40.12 2.71 -6.14
C TRP A 541 -39.98 3.99 -5.33
N ASP A 542 -40.79 5.00 -5.63
CA ASP A 542 -40.92 6.13 -4.71
C ASP A 542 -41.57 5.67 -3.38
N VAL A 543 -41.49 6.53 -2.36
CA VAL A 543 -41.93 6.14 -1.01
C VAL A 543 -43.45 5.86 -0.98
N ALA A 544 -44.24 6.57 -1.77
CA ALA A 544 -45.69 6.39 -1.83
C ALA A 544 -46.06 5.08 -2.52
N GLU A 545 -45.46 4.80 -3.68
CA GLU A 545 -45.61 3.55 -4.40
C GLU A 545 -45.15 2.36 -3.55
N CYS A 546 -44.01 2.49 -2.85
CA CYS A 546 -43.51 1.46 -1.96
C CYS A 546 -44.50 1.17 -0.82
N SER A 547 -45.14 2.21 -0.26
CA SER A 547 -46.17 2.05 0.77
C SER A 547 -47.40 1.31 0.26
N GLU A 548 -47.92 1.68 -0.91
CA GLU A 548 -49.08 1.01 -1.52
C GLU A 548 -48.79 -0.46 -1.86
N ARG A 549 -47.63 -0.73 -2.47
CA ARG A 549 -47.18 -2.08 -2.81
C ARG A 549 -46.96 -2.92 -1.55
N PHE A 550 -46.36 -2.34 -0.50
CA PHE A 550 -46.18 -3.02 0.77
C PHE A 550 -47.51 -3.38 1.42
N ASN A 551 -48.49 -2.47 1.41
CA ASN A 551 -49.84 -2.73 1.94
C ASN A 551 -50.54 -3.85 1.15
N THR A 552 -50.43 -3.83 -0.18
CA THR A 552 -50.95 -4.91 -1.03
C THR A 552 -50.30 -6.26 -0.70
N LEU A 553 -48.97 -6.27 -0.60
CA LEU A 553 -48.18 -7.45 -0.26
C LEU A 553 -48.55 -8.00 1.13
N ALA A 554 -48.64 -7.13 2.13
CA ALA A 554 -49.03 -7.49 3.48
C ALA A 554 -50.46 -8.06 3.53
N ASN A 555 -51.39 -7.46 2.80
CA ASN A 555 -52.76 -7.96 2.71
C ASN A 555 -52.85 -9.31 2.01
N GLN A 556 -52.00 -9.60 1.02
CA GLN A 556 -51.94 -10.91 0.36
C GLN A 556 -51.35 -11.98 1.29
N ILE A 557 -50.23 -11.67 1.95
CA ILE A 557 -49.50 -12.59 2.82
C ILE A 557 -50.28 -12.92 4.09
N PHE A 558 -50.90 -11.92 4.72
CA PHE A 558 -51.52 -12.06 6.03
C PHE A 558 -53.05 -12.19 6.00
N ARG A 559 -53.68 -12.29 4.81
CA ARG A 559 -55.15 -12.29 4.64
C ARG A 559 -55.86 -13.40 5.40
N GLN A 560 -55.35 -14.63 5.32
CA GLN A 560 -55.95 -15.81 5.95
C GLN A 560 -54.84 -16.73 6.46
N ARG A 561 -54.88 -17.05 7.76
CA ARG A 561 -54.05 -18.11 8.35
C ARG A 561 -54.41 -19.45 7.71
N ARG A 562 -53.46 -20.42 7.69
CA ARG A 562 -53.72 -21.76 7.14
C ARG A 562 -55.01 -22.32 7.70
N ARG A 563 -55.95 -22.70 6.83
CA ARG A 563 -57.25 -23.27 7.24
C ARG A 563 -57.00 -24.65 7.87
N SER A 564 -57.71 -24.94 8.96
CA SER A 564 -57.67 -26.27 9.60
C SER A 564 -58.30 -27.31 8.66
N ILE A 565 -57.68 -28.48 8.56
CA ILE A 565 -58.13 -29.59 7.68
C ILE A 565 -59.40 -30.26 8.23
N LEU A 566 -59.83 -29.91 9.46
CA LEU A 566 -61.01 -30.49 10.08
C LEU A 566 -62.33 -29.86 9.59
N PRO A 567 -63.39 -30.68 9.39
CA PRO A 567 -64.65 -30.24 8.82
C PRO A 567 -65.36 -29.18 9.67
N PRO A 568 -66.13 -28.25 9.05
CA PRO A 568 -66.83 -27.14 9.73
C PRO A 568 -67.76 -27.57 10.88
N LEU A 569 -68.19 -28.83 10.88
CA LEU A 569 -69.09 -29.43 11.88
C LEU A 569 -68.48 -29.47 13.30
N LEU A 570 -67.15 -29.59 13.45
CA LEU A 570 -66.50 -29.56 14.77
C LEU A 570 -66.43 -28.14 15.35
N PHE A 571 -66.39 -27.11 14.49
CA PHE A 571 -66.38 -25.70 14.89
C PHE A 571 -67.74 -25.19 15.37
N HIS A 572 -68.85 -25.86 14.99
CA HIS A 572 -70.19 -25.51 15.46
C HIS A 572 -70.51 -26.02 16.87
N VAL A 573 -69.80 -27.05 17.36
CA VAL A 573 -70.10 -27.68 18.66
C VAL A 573 -69.24 -27.10 19.80
N SER A 574 -68.07 -26.52 19.52
CA SER A 574 -67.28 -25.82 20.53
C SER A 574 -66.99 -24.39 20.09
N GLY A 575 -67.65 -23.43 20.74
CA GLY A 575 -67.51 -22.01 20.45
C GLY A 575 -66.06 -21.52 20.40
N TYR A 576 -65.87 -20.40 19.69
CA TYR A 576 -64.62 -19.74 19.31
C TYR A 576 -63.65 -19.36 20.47
N LYS A 577 -63.90 -19.82 21.71
CA LYS A 577 -63.13 -19.57 22.93
C LYS A 577 -62.90 -20.82 23.79
N SER A 578 -62.80 -22.01 23.19
CA SER A 578 -62.47 -23.25 23.93
C SER A 578 -60.98 -23.57 23.89
N LEU A 579 -60.39 -23.95 25.02
CA LEU A 579 -59.00 -24.41 25.20
C LEU A 579 -58.57 -25.48 24.17
N LEU A 580 -59.51 -26.32 23.73
CA LEU A 580 -59.29 -27.34 22.70
C LEU A 580 -59.01 -26.74 21.31
N GLY A 581 -59.64 -25.62 20.96
CA GLY A 581 -59.40 -24.93 19.69
C GLY A 581 -58.02 -24.27 19.62
N GLU A 582 -57.50 -23.80 20.76
CA GLU A 582 -56.11 -23.32 20.85
C GLU A 582 -55.12 -24.48 20.76
N LEU A 583 -55.35 -25.60 21.44
CA LEU A 583 -54.48 -26.77 21.40
C LEU A 583 -54.36 -27.36 19.98
N VAL A 584 -55.45 -27.35 19.21
CA VAL A 584 -55.46 -27.75 17.79
C VAL A 584 -54.68 -26.78 16.91
N LYS A 585 -54.71 -25.47 17.17
CA LYS A 585 -53.85 -24.49 16.47
C LYS A 585 -52.38 -24.75 16.75
N TRP A 586 -52.02 -25.02 18.01
CA TRP A 586 -50.66 -25.37 18.41
C TRP A 586 -50.18 -26.66 17.74
N ILE A 587 -51.01 -27.70 17.68
CA ILE A 587 -50.68 -28.95 16.97
C ILE A 587 -50.51 -28.67 15.46
N GLN A 588 -51.38 -27.85 14.86
CA GLN A 588 -51.29 -27.51 13.44
C GLN A 588 -50.03 -26.67 13.13
N TRP A 589 -49.64 -25.75 14.01
CA TRP A 589 -48.39 -25.00 13.89
C TRP A 589 -47.17 -25.90 14.10
N LEU A 590 -47.24 -26.86 15.03
CA LEU A 590 -46.19 -27.83 15.26
C LEU A 590 -46.01 -28.79 14.06
N LEU A 591 -47.11 -29.20 13.42
CA LEU A 591 -47.08 -30.11 12.25
C LEU A 591 -46.65 -29.42 10.95
N HIS A 592 -46.90 -28.11 10.81
CA HIS A 592 -46.61 -27.36 9.60
C HIS A 592 -45.47 -26.34 9.73
N ASP A 593 -44.90 -26.22 10.93
CA ASP A 593 -43.79 -25.33 11.29
C ASP A 593 -44.02 -23.84 10.91
N SER A 594 -45.28 -23.42 10.72
CA SER A 594 -45.65 -22.07 10.29
C SER A 594 -47.15 -21.75 10.46
N CYS A 595 -47.47 -20.48 10.78
CA CYS A 595 -48.86 -20.00 10.90
C CYS A 595 -49.50 -19.58 9.56
N TYR A 596 -48.67 -19.30 8.55
CA TYR A 596 -49.05 -18.78 7.23
C TYR A 596 -48.49 -19.68 6.14
N ASP A 597 -49.12 -19.66 4.97
CA ASP A 597 -48.69 -20.51 3.88
C ASP A 597 -47.45 -19.94 3.16
N SER A 598 -46.35 -20.68 3.21
CA SER A 598 -45.09 -20.31 2.55
C SER A 598 -45.23 -20.20 1.04
N GLN A 599 -46.15 -20.96 0.40
CA GLN A 599 -46.38 -20.86 -1.04
C GLN A 599 -47.03 -19.52 -1.43
N VAL A 600 -47.97 -19.04 -0.61
CA VAL A 600 -48.61 -17.73 -0.80
C VAL A 600 -47.58 -16.62 -0.58
N PHE A 601 -46.73 -16.77 0.44
CA PHE A 601 -45.63 -15.84 0.71
C PHE A 601 -44.65 -15.74 -0.47
N ASP A 602 -44.19 -16.89 -0.99
CA ASP A 602 -43.27 -16.96 -2.13
C ASP A 602 -43.90 -16.39 -3.42
N ALA A 603 -45.16 -16.75 -3.72
CA ALA A 603 -45.87 -16.22 -4.88
C ALA A 603 -46.06 -14.69 -4.81
N ALA A 604 -46.38 -14.17 -3.62
CA ALA A 604 -46.55 -12.73 -3.40
C ALA A 604 -45.22 -11.97 -3.59
N LEU A 605 -44.11 -12.51 -3.06
CA LEU A 605 -42.78 -11.93 -3.28
C LEU A 605 -42.35 -11.99 -4.75
N LYS A 606 -42.53 -13.11 -5.43
CA LYS A 606 -42.25 -13.25 -6.87
C LYS A 606 -43.06 -12.27 -7.71
N SER A 607 -44.32 -12.05 -7.35
CA SER A 607 -45.17 -11.05 -8.01
C SER A 607 -44.69 -9.62 -7.78
N ALA A 608 -44.16 -9.30 -6.59
CA ALA A 608 -43.73 -7.95 -6.24
C ALA A 608 -42.34 -7.59 -6.80
N PHE A 609 -41.37 -8.52 -6.72
CA PHE A 609 -39.96 -8.27 -7.03
C PHE A 609 -39.46 -8.95 -8.32
N GLY A 610 -40.29 -9.81 -8.92
CA GLY A 610 -39.93 -10.62 -10.08
C GLY A 610 -39.24 -11.94 -9.69
N GLU A 611 -39.39 -12.94 -10.56
CA GLU A 611 -38.89 -14.30 -10.28
C GLU A 611 -37.39 -14.49 -10.56
N ASN A 612 -36.87 -13.79 -11.58
CA ASN A 612 -35.50 -13.99 -12.08
C ASN A 612 -34.57 -12.79 -11.84
N ARG A 613 -34.96 -11.86 -10.96
CA ARG A 613 -34.18 -10.66 -10.66
C ARG A 613 -33.10 -11.01 -9.63
N ARG A 614 -31.84 -10.74 -9.98
CA ARG A 614 -30.72 -10.85 -9.05
C ARG A 614 -30.46 -9.51 -8.38
N LEU A 615 -30.14 -9.54 -7.10
CA LEU A 615 -29.79 -8.34 -6.34
C LEU A 615 -28.45 -7.76 -6.82
N PHE A 616 -27.47 -8.64 -7.06
CA PHE A 616 -26.19 -8.30 -7.68
C PHE A 616 -26.03 -9.05 -9.00
N GLY A 617 -26.21 -8.35 -10.13
CA GLY A 617 -26.12 -9.00 -11.44
C GLY A 617 -26.51 -8.08 -12.60
N ALA A 618 -26.29 -8.58 -13.82
CA ALA A 618 -26.81 -7.94 -15.02
C ALA A 618 -28.34 -8.05 -15.04
N THR A 619 -29.03 -6.92 -15.08
CA THR A 619 -30.49 -6.88 -15.26
C THR A 619 -30.82 -7.09 -16.74
N ARG A 620 -31.74 -8.01 -17.03
CA ARG A 620 -32.22 -8.28 -18.39
C ARG A 620 -33.24 -7.23 -18.89
N GLU A 621 -33.70 -6.36 -18.00
CA GLU A 621 -34.65 -5.28 -18.29
C GLU A 621 -33.94 -4.20 -19.14
N ARG A 622 -34.24 -4.19 -20.45
CA ARG A 622 -33.73 -3.19 -21.40
C ARG A 622 -34.50 -1.88 -21.25
N LEU A 623 -34.21 -1.11 -20.20
CA LEU A 623 -34.66 0.28 -20.14
C LEU A 623 -33.88 1.12 -21.18
N PRO A 624 -34.55 1.98 -21.96
CA PRO A 624 -33.89 2.94 -22.84
C PRO A 624 -33.19 4.02 -22.00
N GLY A 625 -31.86 4.13 -22.12
CA GLY A 625 -31.07 5.14 -21.41
C GLY A 625 -29.73 4.61 -20.88
N HIS A 626 -28.96 5.51 -20.25
CA HIS A 626 -27.76 5.16 -19.50
C HIS A 626 -28.16 4.45 -18.22
N ARG A 627 -27.66 3.23 -17.99
CA ARG A 627 -27.92 2.53 -16.73
C ARG A 627 -27.11 3.21 -15.63
N ARG A 628 -27.71 3.43 -14.47
CA ARG A 628 -27.00 3.83 -13.25
C ARG A 628 -26.69 2.59 -12.42
N SER A 629 -25.51 2.53 -11.81
CA SER A 629 -25.21 1.51 -10.81
C SER A 629 -26.23 1.62 -9.69
N GLY A 630 -26.73 0.47 -9.21
CA GLY A 630 -27.76 0.45 -8.17
C GLY A 630 -27.26 1.04 -6.85
N LEU A 631 -28.17 1.65 -6.10
CA LEU A 631 -27.94 2.11 -4.73
C LEU A 631 -27.71 0.90 -3.82
N LYS A 632 -26.83 1.02 -2.82
CA LYS A 632 -26.45 -0.13 -1.99
C LYS A 632 -27.60 -0.50 -1.06
N VAL A 633 -28.00 -1.77 -1.08
CA VAL A 633 -29.09 -2.30 -0.27
C VAL A 633 -28.77 -3.71 0.23
N GLY A 634 -29.11 -3.98 1.49
CA GLY A 634 -28.88 -5.24 2.16
C GLY A 634 -30.08 -5.71 2.98
N VAL A 635 -30.31 -7.03 3.00
CA VAL A 635 -31.35 -7.68 3.81
C VAL A 635 -30.71 -8.71 4.73
N ILE A 636 -31.14 -8.74 5.98
CA ILE A 636 -30.62 -9.67 6.98
C ILE A 636 -31.40 -10.99 6.95
N ALA A 637 -30.68 -12.11 6.92
CA ALA A 637 -31.19 -13.47 7.01
C ALA A 637 -30.42 -14.29 8.05
N THR A 638 -30.98 -15.40 8.51
CA THR A 638 -30.32 -16.32 9.45
C THR A 638 -30.48 -17.75 8.95
N SER A 639 -29.37 -18.50 8.88
CA SER A 639 -29.44 -19.92 8.56
C SER A 639 -29.88 -20.72 9.79
N ILE A 640 -30.77 -21.68 9.54
CA ILE A 640 -31.24 -22.67 10.51
C ILE A 640 -30.43 -23.98 10.45
N SER A 641 -29.26 -23.98 9.80
CA SER A 641 -28.33 -25.11 9.77
C SER A 641 -27.75 -25.41 11.16
N ARG A 642 -27.12 -26.59 11.30
CA ARG A 642 -26.49 -27.08 12.55
C ARG A 642 -25.57 -26.03 13.22
N ASP A 643 -24.90 -25.22 12.41
CA ASP A 643 -24.24 -23.99 12.82
C ASP A 643 -25.10 -22.77 12.41
N THR A 644 -25.83 -22.19 13.35
CA THR A 644 -26.65 -21.00 13.12
C THR A 644 -25.76 -19.79 12.86
N SER A 645 -25.95 -19.13 11.73
CA SER A 645 -25.17 -17.94 11.34
C SER A 645 -26.08 -16.88 10.71
N ALA A 646 -25.73 -15.61 10.95
CA ALA A 646 -26.41 -14.47 10.34
C ALA A 646 -25.72 -14.10 9.02
N PHE A 647 -26.53 -13.75 8.03
CA PHE A 647 -26.12 -13.36 6.69
C PHE A 647 -26.73 -12.01 6.36
N VAL A 648 -26.00 -11.21 5.60
CA VAL A 648 -26.56 -10.06 4.90
C VAL A 648 -26.50 -10.38 3.42
N ILE A 649 -27.63 -10.24 2.74
CA ILE A 649 -27.80 -10.48 1.31
C ILE A 649 -27.96 -9.09 0.69
N GLY A 650 -26.98 -8.66 -0.11
CA GLY A 650 -26.95 -7.31 -0.66
C GLY A 650 -26.45 -7.24 -2.10
N ASN A 651 -26.53 -6.04 -2.69
CA ASN A 651 -25.92 -5.72 -3.99
C ASN A 651 -24.53 -5.08 -3.86
N PHE A 652 -23.83 -5.38 -2.78
CA PHE A 652 -22.49 -4.87 -2.49
C PHE A 652 -21.66 -5.98 -1.85
N ASN A 653 -20.34 -5.88 -2.00
CA ASN A 653 -19.39 -6.75 -1.30
C ASN A 653 -18.64 -5.95 -0.23
N ILE A 654 -18.15 -6.66 0.80
CA ILE A 654 -17.39 -6.04 1.90
C ILE A 654 -16.14 -5.36 1.35
N SER A 655 -15.86 -4.13 1.83
CA SER A 655 -14.58 -3.45 1.60
C SER A 655 -13.49 -4.00 2.53
N GLU A 656 -12.30 -4.19 1.99
CA GLU A 656 -11.25 -5.04 2.57
C GLU A 656 -10.47 -4.38 3.74
N ASP A 657 -10.87 -3.16 4.15
CA ASP A 657 -10.30 -2.43 5.30
C ASP A 657 -10.85 -2.89 6.66
N SER A 658 -11.89 -3.71 6.72
CA SER A 658 -12.43 -4.21 7.99
C SER A 658 -11.57 -5.37 8.53
N LYS A 659 -10.68 -5.07 9.49
CA LYS A 659 -9.93 -6.08 10.27
C LYS A 659 -10.82 -7.00 11.11
N ASP A 660 -12.11 -6.69 11.21
CA ASP A 660 -13.06 -7.42 12.03
C ASP A 660 -13.75 -8.54 11.26
N LYS A 661 -13.43 -9.79 11.64
CA LYS A 661 -14.09 -11.03 11.21
C LYS A 661 -15.49 -11.21 11.83
N TYR A 662 -16.26 -10.14 12.04
CA TYR A 662 -17.64 -10.24 12.53
C TYR A 662 -18.61 -10.12 11.36
N GLY A 663 -19.11 -11.28 10.93
CA GLY A 663 -20.16 -11.39 9.89
C GLY A 663 -19.61 -11.83 8.54
N LYS A 664 -19.59 -13.13 8.28
CA LYS A 664 -19.36 -13.68 6.95
C LYS A 664 -20.57 -13.36 6.07
N LEU A 665 -20.46 -12.29 5.28
CA LEU A 665 -21.39 -11.90 4.23
C LEU A 665 -21.13 -12.76 2.98
N TYR A 666 -21.57 -14.02 3.02
CA TYR A 666 -21.69 -14.83 1.83
C TYR A 666 -23.17 -15.07 1.58
N VAL A 667 -23.69 -14.54 0.47
CA VAL A 667 -24.73 -15.11 -0.41
C VAL A 667 -25.23 -13.95 -1.28
N THR A 668 -24.78 -13.91 -2.52
CA THR A 668 -25.63 -13.42 -3.62
C THR A 668 -26.09 -14.68 -4.35
N MET A 669 -27.39 -15.00 -4.27
CA MET A 669 -28.00 -15.95 -5.19
C MET A 669 -28.21 -15.32 -6.57
#